data_AF-A0A672FQR4-F1
#
_entry.id   AF-A0A672FQR4-F1
#
_cell.length_a   1.000
_cell.length_b   1.000
_cell.length_c   1.000
_cell.angle_alpha   90.00
_cell.angle_beta   90.00
_cell.angle_gamma   90.00
#
_symmetry.space_group_name_H-M   'P 1'
#
loop_
_entity.id
_entity.type
_entity.pdbx_description
1 polymer ?
#
loop_
_entity_poly.entity_id
_entity_poly.type
_entity_poly.pdbx_seq_one_letter_code
_entity_poly.pdbx_strand_id
1 'polypeptide(L)'
;MHMESSVTDSEVRLTVARCLRSLSSSSDTEDTVAALQTLQSYLNDGPESETPAAQRAEFRRAHYTRTLQCLVSNIQADWVHSLKAAQRVELWDALFLKGPPEQALLVLMQAVQELRPTAGLDRLLAVTEQFLQRGRLTELLWSYCSDAAPPDSPQFRETLLGRISALPDIVANKLQRGSRGLFLPQQYYPLLAAGMVAALERTCQALRDGRDCSLTFVAQTLGKVCIQGHSGLVLAVLAPRLSAASRSDMVWQRVCWKLVENVPQRWMESVLTELLQAVAGPEALGRIIGNLVLTNKKAQFVIIHKILLLQYKYETRVLRSVLGYLAADRERRPLLLQVVRSVSQAWANPSAVKHTPLEQQLYVSKALLLSVSLLKDAERQELRSELLQCMLGGMQSHLDSGVPRIRRMGMVVGECLSSCMDISGARLKFEYDQDEETRELLSLMTPVACDEPEPEPVNGFDSPQETNETAPSTEEPPPRDKSLNTDPQSDLDSDDELTPYDMSADQEINQASPPRYLRDCLESLVSSEDPLRVELSLRVCESLVRRNVFAAREISVQMSKVLLHMENKYNIGGFPGLRHAAMVALTATDCIPVTQYLTTEFYSLNYSLRQRLDILEVLAAAAQELSRPITERRDPARDAEAASAGPAPYPGDSPEHWRQVVEKRIRSKTKVLSKGAKRPLIQASPNRYAAVAGHFFFPLLRNYDKPQVTFDLLGSDQLVLGRFIHTLGLLMHLAVNAPIASQMGCALLDFVWTVRYHSDQMVRRGVLFSVCSVFVSMPSQSLLLDLSERLFETRAWLADVAEADPDADCRSLAVQSLVLLDKSVKKQLEDPQAVGLES
;
A
#
# COMPACT_ATOMS: atom_id res chain seq x y z
N MET A 1 26.69 -8.35 65.77
CA MET A 1 25.73 -8.13 64.66
C MET A 1 24.59 -7.15 64.98
N HIS A 2 23.50 -7.49 65.70
CA HIS A 2 22.39 -6.52 65.90
C HIS A 2 22.77 -5.24 66.68
N MET A 3 23.76 -5.33 67.58
CA MET A 3 24.23 -4.22 68.40
C MET A 3 25.27 -3.34 67.67
N GLU A 4 25.97 -3.88 66.67
CA GLU A 4 26.90 -3.12 65.82
C GLU A 4 26.14 -2.39 64.69
N SER A 5 25.11 -3.03 64.11
CA SER A 5 24.28 -2.40 63.08
C SER A 5 23.48 -1.19 63.59
N SER A 6 23.04 -1.23 64.86
CA SER A 6 22.30 -0.12 65.47
C SER A 6 23.20 1.08 65.81
N VAL A 7 24.46 0.82 66.19
CA VAL A 7 25.46 1.86 66.46
C VAL A 7 25.83 2.57 65.17
N THR A 8 26.11 1.83 64.08
CA THR A 8 26.43 2.43 62.78
C THR A 8 25.27 3.25 62.21
N ASP A 9 24.02 2.81 62.35
CA ASP A 9 22.83 3.57 61.93
C ASP A 9 22.72 4.90 62.70
N SER A 10 22.88 4.85 64.03
CA SER A 10 22.79 6.05 64.87
C SER A 10 23.85 7.11 64.54
N GLU A 11 25.08 6.68 64.23
CA GLU A 11 26.21 7.56 63.94
C GLU A 11 26.07 8.24 62.58
N VAL A 12 25.72 7.49 61.53
CA VAL A 12 25.49 8.03 60.18
C VAL A 12 24.29 8.97 60.21
N ARG A 13 23.19 8.60 60.89
CA ARG A 13 22.00 9.43 61.03
C ARG A 13 22.30 10.77 61.70
N LEU A 14 23.09 10.79 62.79
CA LEU A 14 23.46 12.01 63.49
C LEU A 14 24.32 12.94 62.62
N THR A 15 25.31 12.37 61.93
CA THR A 15 26.22 13.11 61.05
C THR A 15 25.48 13.70 59.85
N VAL A 16 24.64 12.91 59.18
CA VAL A 16 23.80 13.39 58.08
C VAL A 16 22.82 14.47 58.56
N ALA A 17 22.14 14.27 59.69
CA ALA A 17 21.21 15.27 60.24
C ALA A 17 21.90 16.58 60.62
N ARG A 18 23.18 16.56 61.01
CA ARG A 18 23.99 17.77 61.21
C ARG A 18 24.28 18.46 59.88
N CYS A 19 24.73 17.71 58.86
CA CYS A 19 25.01 18.25 57.54
C CYS A 19 23.76 18.89 56.89
N LEU A 20 22.61 18.19 56.94
CA LEU A 20 21.35 18.71 56.38
C LEU A 20 20.87 19.98 57.10
N ARG A 21 21.07 20.08 58.42
CA ARG A 21 20.77 21.32 59.15
C ARG A 21 21.68 22.46 58.69
N SER A 22 22.99 22.21 58.58
CA SER A 22 23.93 23.20 58.06
C SER A 22 23.52 23.73 56.68
N LEU A 23 23.15 22.84 55.76
CA LEU A 23 22.71 23.22 54.40
C LEU A 23 21.40 24.02 54.34
N SER A 24 20.52 23.84 55.34
CA SER A 24 19.23 24.53 55.41
C SER A 24 19.24 25.82 56.22
N SER A 25 20.16 25.99 57.19
CA SER A 25 20.15 27.14 58.10
C SER A 25 21.41 27.99 58.11
N SER A 26 22.54 27.51 57.56
CA SER A 26 23.79 28.27 57.58
C SER A 26 23.85 29.31 56.47
N SER A 27 24.29 30.52 56.82
CA SER A 27 24.66 31.58 55.89
C SER A 27 26.15 31.54 55.52
N ASP A 28 26.94 30.67 56.17
CA ASP A 28 28.38 30.56 55.95
C ASP A 28 28.71 29.55 54.83
N THR A 29 29.51 30.02 53.87
CA THR A 29 29.96 29.21 52.73
C THR A 29 30.97 28.13 53.11
N GLU A 30 31.77 28.33 54.17
CA GLU A 30 32.75 27.31 54.58
C GLU A 30 32.05 26.11 55.25
N ASP A 31 31.07 26.37 56.12
CA ASP A 31 30.27 25.35 56.77
C ASP A 31 29.44 24.51 55.78
N THR A 32 28.93 25.15 54.72
CA THR A 32 28.17 24.46 53.67
C THR A 32 29.07 23.62 52.77
N VAL A 33 30.28 24.11 52.43
CA VAL A 33 31.29 23.32 51.72
C VAL A 33 31.73 22.09 52.52
N ALA A 34 32.02 22.26 53.82
CA ALA A 34 32.40 21.15 54.70
C ALA A 34 31.26 20.11 54.83
N ALA A 35 30.01 20.56 54.92
CA ALA A 35 28.84 19.67 54.93
C ALA A 35 28.71 18.88 53.62
N LEU A 36 28.90 19.50 52.46
CA LEU A 36 28.86 18.81 51.17
C LEU A 36 30.00 17.80 51.00
N GLN A 37 31.23 18.15 51.42
CA GLN A 37 32.38 17.24 51.41
C GLN A 37 32.13 16.01 52.30
N THR A 38 31.55 16.22 53.49
CA THR A 38 31.17 15.14 54.41
C THR A 38 30.12 14.22 53.79
N LEU A 39 29.12 14.76 53.10
CA LEU A 39 28.12 13.93 52.42
C LEU A 39 28.70 13.18 51.21
N GLN A 40 29.65 13.79 50.49
CA GLN A 40 30.31 13.17 49.35
C GLN A 40 31.24 12.03 49.77
N SER A 41 31.88 12.11 50.93
CA SER A 41 32.77 11.04 51.42
C SER A 41 32.03 9.70 51.61
N TYR A 42 30.72 9.72 51.85
CA TYR A 42 29.89 8.51 51.88
C TYR A 42 29.60 7.89 50.49
N LEU A 43 29.88 8.61 49.41
CA LEU A 43 29.65 8.17 48.02
C LEU A 43 30.93 7.71 47.30
N ASN A 44 32.11 7.98 47.83
CA ASN A 44 33.36 7.58 47.19
C ASN A 44 33.59 6.07 47.36
N ASP A 45 33.87 5.38 46.24
CA ASP A 45 34.16 3.93 46.20
C ASP A 45 35.65 3.62 45.92
N GLY A 46 36.51 4.63 45.91
CA GLY A 46 37.94 4.47 45.65
C GLY A 46 38.73 3.84 46.82
N PRO A 47 39.94 3.30 46.55
CA PRO A 47 40.82 2.73 47.58
C PRO A 47 41.31 3.75 48.63
N GLU A 48 41.16 5.05 48.35
CA GLU A 48 41.47 6.18 49.24
C GLU A 48 40.29 6.59 50.13
N SER A 49 39.20 5.82 50.18
CA SER A 49 38.01 6.16 50.97
C SER A 49 38.24 5.94 52.47
N GLU A 50 38.34 7.04 53.22
CA GLU A 50 38.47 7.01 54.69
C GLU A 50 37.21 6.51 55.41
N THR A 51 36.04 6.52 54.76
CA THR A 51 34.77 6.09 55.36
C THR A 51 34.54 4.57 55.28
N PRO A 52 34.18 3.90 56.42
CA PRO A 52 33.88 2.47 56.45
C PRO A 52 32.77 2.05 55.48
N ALA A 53 32.93 0.89 54.83
CA ALA A 53 31.97 0.36 53.86
C ALA A 53 30.55 0.19 54.44
N ALA A 54 30.43 -0.19 55.73
CA ALA A 54 29.14 -0.32 56.42
C ALA A 54 28.40 1.02 56.55
N GLN A 55 29.14 2.11 56.88
CA GLN A 55 28.56 3.45 56.97
C GLN A 55 28.14 3.98 55.59
N ARG A 56 28.94 3.70 54.54
CA ARG A 56 28.60 4.03 53.15
C ARG A 56 27.33 3.31 52.68
N ALA A 57 27.23 2.01 52.96
CA ALA A 57 26.04 1.21 52.63
C ALA A 57 24.78 1.75 53.33
N GLU A 58 24.86 2.09 54.63
CA GLU A 58 23.71 2.64 55.34
C GLU A 58 23.32 4.03 54.84
N PHE A 59 24.28 4.91 54.54
CA PHE A 59 24.00 6.20 53.92
C PHE A 59 23.22 6.04 52.59
N ARG A 60 23.71 5.17 51.71
CA ARG A 60 23.07 4.87 50.41
C ARG A 60 21.66 4.31 50.56
N ARG A 61 21.44 3.47 51.58
CA ARG A 61 20.16 2.79 51.82
C ARG A 61 19.11 3.69 52.47
N ALA A 62 19.47 4.42 53.53
CA ALA A 62 18.51 5.08 54.42
C ALA A 62 18.49 6.62 54.35
N HIS A 63 19.56 7.25 53.82
CA HIS A 63 19.74 8.71 53.97
C HIS A 63 19.96 9.45 52.65
N TYR A 64 20.37 8.77 51.59
CA TYR A 64 20.72 9.38 50.32
C TYR A 64 19.56 10.13 49.66
N THR A 65 18.38 9.50 49.52
CA THR A 65 17.19 10.15 48.93
C THR A 65 16.82 11.43 49.67
N ARG A 66 16.79 11.41 51.02
CA ARG A 66 16.49 12.60 51.83
C ARG A 66 17.54 13.70 51.66
N THR A 67 18.80 13.32 51.48
CA THR A 67 19.89 14.25 51.22
C THR A 67 19.67 14.98 49.90
N LEU A 68 19.38 14.25 48.82
CA LEU A 68 19.10 14.87 47.52
C LEU A 68 17.85 15.75 47.55
N GLN A 69 16.79 15.33 48.23
CA GLN A 69 15.58 16.14 48.42
C GLN A 69 15.88 17.47 49.13
N CYS A 70 16.74 17.45 50.15
CA CYS A 70 17.19 18.66 50.84
C CYS A 70 18.01 19.59 49.92
N LEU A 71 18.87 19.03 49.05
CA LEU A 71 19.61 19.82 48.07
C LEU A 71 18.68 20.48 47.05
N VAL A 72 17.66 19.76 46.58
CA VAL A 72 16.64 20.29 45.67
C VAL A 72 15.81 21.37 46.34
N SER A 73 15.38 21.19 47.60
CA SER A 73 14.60 22.21 48.31
C SER A 73 15.39 23.50 48.54
N ASN A 74 16.71 23.40 48.69
CA ASN A 74 17.62 24.53 48.87
C ASN A 74 18.25 25.03 47.56
N ILE A 75 17.72 24.65 46.38
CA ILE A 75 18.37 24.96 45.09
C ILE A 75 18.48 26.47 44.79
N GLN A 76 17.63 27.29 45.43
CA GLN A 76 17.63 28.74 45.34
C GLN A 76 18.34 29.42 46.52
N ALA A 77 18.97 28.67 47.42
CA ALA A 77 19.67 29.25 48.55
C ALA A 77 20.91 30.03 48.09
N ASP A 78 21.23 31.11 48.79
CA ASP A 78 22.30 32.04 48.43
C ASP A 78 23.67 31.36 48.35
N TRP A 79 23.92 30.37 49.22
CA TRP A 79 25.16 29.60 49.22
C TRP A 79 25.38 28.80 47.93
N VAL A 80 24.31 28.39 47.23
CA VAL A 80 24.46 27.66 45.95
C VAL A 80 24.96 28.61 44.85
N HIS A 81 24.67 29.90 44.96
CA HIS A 81 25.13 30.92 44.03
C HIS A 81 26.57 31.38 44.32
N SER A 82 26.99 31.35 45.59
CA SER A 82 28.35 31.75 46.01
C SER A 82 29.43 30.68 45.72
N LEU A 83 29.06 29.41 45.55
CA LEU A 83 30.00 28.36 45.14
C LEU A 83 30.60 28.65 43.75
N LYS A 84 31.92 28.49 43.61
CA LYS A 84 32.61 28.57 42.31
C LYS A 84 32.13 27.45 41.37
N ALA A 85 32.18 27.67 40.05
CA ALA A 85 31.72 26.68 39.07
C ALA A 85 32.38 25.29 39.26
N ALA A 86 33.69 25.23 39.50
CA ALA A 86 34.40 23.98 39.77
C ALA A 86 33.92 23.30 41.07
N GLN A 87 33.79 24.06 42.16
CA GLN A 87 33.29 23.55 43.44
C GLN A 87 31.84 23.05 43.34
N ARG A 88 31.00 23.69 42.52
CA ARG A 88 29.62 23.22 42.27
C ARG A 88 29.61 21.86 41.60
N VAL A 89 30.39 21.68 40.54
CA VAL A 89 30.46 20.40 39.82
C VAL A 89 31.03 19.29 40.73
N GLU A 90 32.05 19.63 41.51
CA GLU A 90 32.74 18.67 42.36
C GLU A 90 31.95 18.28 43.60
N LEU A 91 31.23 19.21 44.23
CA LEU A 91 30.56 18.98 45.51
C LEU A 91 29.06 18.78 45.38
N TRP A 92 28.38 19.56 44.52
CA TRP A 92 26.92 19.51 44.39
C TRP A 92 26.48 18.53 43.29
N ASP A 93 26.93 18.72 42.05
CA ASP A 93 26.55 17.85 40.92
C ASP A 93 26.99 16.40 41.19
N ALA A 94 28.18 16.23 41.79
CA ALA A 94 28.70 14.92 42.14
C ALA A 94 27.80 14.11 43.10
N LEU A 95 27.02 14.76 43.97
CA LEU A 95 26.08 14.05 44.84
C LEU A 95 24.98 13.35 44.04
N PHE A 96 24.52 13.94 42.92
CA PHE A 96 23.58 13.30 41.99
C PHE A 96 24.27 12.29 41.05
N LEU A 97 25.51 12.58 40.66
CA LEU A 97 26.21 11.83 39.61
C LEU A 97 27.05 10.65 40.12
N LYS A 98 27.34 10.54 41.42
CA LYS A 98 28.15 9.45 42.00
C LYS A 98 27.37 8.43 42.83
N GLY A 99 26.25 8.81 43.45
CA GLY A 99 25.52 7.92 44.39
C GLY A 99 24.64 6.84 43.74
N PRO A 100 23.66 6.26 44.44
CA PRO A 100 22.75 5.27 43.85
C PRO A 100 21.93 5.87 42.68
N PRO A 101 22.05 5.34 41.45
CA PRO A 101 21.46 5.97 40.26
C PRO A 101 19.93 5.92 40.24
N GLU A 102 19.31 4.86 40.77
CA GLU A 102 17.85 4.72 40.85
C GLU A 102 17.22 5.78 41.75
N GLN A 103 17.79 6.02 42.93
CA GLN A 103 17.33 7.06 43.85
C GLN A 103 17.58 8.45 43.29
N ALA A 104 18.76 8.68 42.68
CA ALA A 104 19.09 9.97 42.07
C ALA A 104 18.13 10.33 40.93
N LEU A 105 17.83 9.38 40.05
CA LEU A 105 16.92 9.59 38.94
C LEU A 105 15.51 9.94 39.41
N LEU A 106 14.98 9.25 40.43
CA LEU A 106 13.66 9.55 40.97
C LEU A 106 13.58 10.96 41.57
N VAL A 107 14.59 11.37 42.34
CA VAL A 107 14.64 12.72 42.91
C VAL A 107 14.78 13.79 41.81
N LEU A 108 15.64 13.58 40.82
CA LEU A 108 15.78 14.49 39.67
C LEU A 108 14.45 14.63 38.92
N MET A 109 13.78 13.52 38.61
CA MET A 109 12.51 13.51 37.88
C MET A 109 11.36 14.14 38.67
N GLN A 110 11.29 13.90 39.98
CA GLN A 110 10.32 14.56 40.86
C GLN A 110 10.58 16.07 40.90
N ALA A 111 11.83 16.47 41.08
CA ALA A 111 12.22 17.88 41.14
C ALA A 111 11.89 18.64 39.84
N VAL A 112 12.17 18.04 38.67
CA VAL A 112 11.84 18.63 37.36
C VAL A 112 10.33 18.87 37.21
N GLN A 113 9.49 18.03 37.80
CA GLN A 113 8.03 18.20 37.74
C GLN A 113 7.52 19.28 38.70
N GLU A 114 8.10 19.38 39.90
CA GLU A 114 7.64 20.27 40.97
C GLU A 114 8.16 21.71 40.82
N LEU A 115 9.38 21.89 40.29
CA LEU A 115 10.01 23.20 40.20
C LEU A 115 9.36 24.09 39.12
N ARG A 116 9.33 25.39 39.43
CA ARG A 116 8.95 26.44 38.47
C ARG A 116 10.11 26.71 37.50
N PRO A 117 9.83 27.20 36.28
CA PRO A 117 10.86 27.57 35.31
C PRO A 117 11.72 28.71 35.86
N THR A 118 12.86 28.35 36.45
CA THR A 118 13.82 29.23 37.13
C THR A 118 15.21 28.70 36.83
N ALA A 119 16.26 29.48 37.12
CA ALA A 119 17.65 29.04 36.95
C ALA A 119 17.98 27.73 37.71
N GLY A 120 17.23 27.42 38.78
CA GLY A 120 17.32 26.13 39.47
C GLY A 120 16.83 24.95 38.65
N LEU A 121 15.75 25.11 37.88
CA LEU A 121 15.27 24.08 36.95
C LEU A 121 16.29 23.84 35.82
N ASP A 122 16.83 24.91 35.23
CA ASP A 122 17.87 24.81 34.18
C ASP A 122 19.12 24.08 34.69
N ARG A 123 19.46 24.29 35.97
CA ARG A 123 20.56 23.58 36.63
C ARG A 123 20.26 22.10 36.79
N LEU A 124 19.08 21.72 37.29
CA LEU A 124 18.70 20.31 37.40
C LEU A 124 18.64 19.61 36.05
N LEU A 125 18.18 20.31 35.01
CA LEU A 125 18.21 19.78 33.65
C LEU A 125 19.65 19.56 33.17
N ALA A 126 20.58 20.44 33.50
CA ALA A 126 22.00 20.23 33.20
C ALA A 126 22.59 19.02 33.95
N VAL A 127 22.24 18.84 35.22
CA VAL A 127 22.69 17.66 35.98
C VAL A 127 22.03 16.38 35.46
N THR A 128 20.75 16.43 35.08
CA THR A 128 20.05 15.29 34.45
C THR A 128 20.68 14.95 33.10
N GLU A 129 21.06 15.95 32.31
CA GLU A 129 21.77 15.77 31.05
C GLU A 129 23.14 15.12 31.25
N GLN A 130 23.92 15.60 32.22
CA GLN A 130 25.19 14.98 32.60
C GLN A 130 25.01 13.56 33.16
N PHE A 131 23.90 13.30 33.88
CA PHE A 131 23.57 11.96 34.36
C PHE A 131 23.39 10.99 33.20
N LEU A 132 22.68 11.39 32.14
CA LEU A 132 22.52 10.59 30.93
C LEU A 132 23.86 10.41 30.20
N GLN A 133 24.63 11.48 30.00
CA GLN A 133 25.91 11.45 29.30
C GLN A 133 26.97 10.58 29.99
N ARG A 134 26.96 10.51 31.33
CA ARG A 134 27.87 9.66 32.11
C ARG A 134 27.47 8.17 32.13
N GLY A 135 26.47 7.76 31.34
CA GLY A 135 26.04 6.36 31.26
C GLY A 135 25.39 5.85 32.56
N ARG A 136 24.82 6.74 33.37
CA ARG A 136 24.25 6.37 34.68
C ARG A 136 23.01 5.48 34.56
N LEU A 137 22.31 5.57 33.43
CA LEU A 137 21.24 4.61 33.08
C LEU A 137 21.78 3.19 32.90
N THR A 138 22.98 3.03 32.33
CA THR A 138 23.63 1.72 32.20
C THR A 138 23.94 1.14 33.57
N GLU A 139 24.51 1.95 34.49
CA GLU A 139 24.78 1.51 35.87
C GLU A 139 23.50 1.12 36.60
N LEU A 140 22.42 1.87 36.41
CA LEU A 140 21.11 1.55 36.96
C LEU A 140 20.59 0.22 36.41
N LEU A 141 20.58 0.03 35.09
CA LEU A 141 20.11 -1.23 34.48
C LEU A 141 20.97 -2.42 34.95
N TRP A 142 22.28 -2.22 35.06
CA TRP A 142 23.23 -3.23 35.53
C TRP A 142 23.05 -3.60 37.01
N SER A 143 22.76 -2.64 37.89
CA SER A 143 22.58 -2.92 39.32
C SER A 143 21.43 -3.90 39.58
N TYR A 144 20.35 -3.83 38.80
CA TYR A 144 19.24 -4.78 38.83
C TYR A 144 19.53 -6.12 38.13
N CYS A 145 20.63 -6.23 37.38
CA CYS A 145 21.07 -7.49 36.78
C CYS A 145 21.89 -8.34 37.75
N SER A 146 22.67 -7.73 38.63
CA SER A 146 23.60 -8.43 39.52
C SER A 146 22.95 -9.07 40.75
N ASP A 147 23.59 -10.09 41.34
CA ASP A 147 23.17 -10.73 42.60
C ASP A 147 23.03 -9.77 43.79
N ALA A 148 23.74 -8.64 43.75
CA ALA A 148 23.62 -7.54 44.71
C ALA A 148 22.46 -6.58 44.39
N ALA A 149 21.40 -7.07 43.71
CA ALA A 149 20.27 -6.25 43.34
C ALA A 149 19.66 -5.57 44.57
N PRO A 150 19.30 -4.28 44.48
CA PRO A 150 18.74 -3.56 45.62
C PRO A 150 17.43 -4.21 46.10
N PRO A 151 17.24 -4.35 47.43
CA PRO A 151 16.06 -4.96 48.03
C PRO A 151 14.86 -4.01 47.97
N ASP A 152 14.39 -3.74 46.75
CA ASP A 152 13.33 -2.77 46.47
C ASP A 152 11.94 -3.40 46.47
N SER A 153 10.95 -2.60 46.88
CA SER A 153 9.54 -2.97 46.76
C SER A 153 9.10 -3.01 45.29
N PRO A 154 8.08 -3.83 44.94
CA PRO A 154 7.55 -3.87 43.59
C PRO A 154 7.00 -2.50 43.14
N GLN A 155 6.42 -1.72 44.06
CA GLN A 155 5.93 -0.37 43.77
C GLN A 155 7.07 0.59 43.40
N PHE A 156 8.21 0.47 44.07
CA PHE A 156 9.39 1.28 43.75
C PHE A 156 9.90 0.97 42.34
N ARG A 157 10.04 -0.32 42.00
CA ARG A 157 10.46 -0.76 40.66
C ARG A 157 9.52 -0.30 39.56
N GLU A 158 8.20 -0.37 39.79
CA GLU A 158 7.21 0.12 38.84
C GLU A 158 7.29 1.65 38.65
N THR A 159 7.49 2.40 39.73
CA THR A 159 7.68 3.85 39.68
C THR A 159 8.93 4.20 38.87
N LEU A 160 10.05 3.53 39.15
CA LEU A 160 11.31 3.73 38.46
C LEU A 160 11.20 3.42 36.96
N LEU A 161 10.60 2.27 36.63
CA LEU A 161 10.30 1.88 35.25
C LEU A 161 9.44 2.93 34.53
N GLY A 162 8.42 3.46 35.21
CA GLY A 162 7.59 4.55 34.71
C GLY A 162 8.41 5.82 34.42
N ARG A 163 9.33 6.19 35.31
CA ARG A 163 10.20 7.37 35.12
C ARG A 163 11.21 7.21 34.00
N ILE A 164 11.87 6.05 33.89
CA ILE A 164 12.84 5.78 32.81
C ILE A 164 12.14 5.83 31.46
N SER A 165 10.96 5.24 31.35
CA SER A 165 10.23 5.13 30.08
C SER A 165 9.61 6.46 29.63
N ALA A 166 9.14 7.29 30.57
CA ALA A 166 8.48 8.57 30.31
C ALA A 166 9.38 9.81 30.50
N LEU A 167 10.70 9.66 30.64
CA LEU A 167 11.61 10.78 30.89
C LEU A 167 11.49 11.90 29.83
N PRO A 168 11.53 11.60 28.51
CA PRO A 168 11.31 12.60 27.47
C PRO A 168 10.00 13.36 27.65
N ASP A 169 8.90 12.65 27.90
CA ASP A 169 7.57 13.24 28.04
C ASP A 169 7.47 14.14 29.28
N ILE A 170 8.07 13.71 30.39
CA ILE A 170 8.11 14.49 31.64
C ILE A 170 8.81 15.83 31.40
N VAL A 171 9.96 15.82 30.73
CA VAL A 171 10.75 17.01 30.43
C VAL A 171 10.02 17.88 29.40
N ALA A 172 9.52 17.28 28.32
CA ALA A 172 8.80 17.98 27.26
C ALA A 172 7.52 18.66 27.77
N ASN A 173 6.76 18.01 28.66
CA ASN A 173 5.58 18.60 29.28
C ASN A 173 5.90 19.83 30.13
N LYS A 174 7.13 19.91 30.67
CA LYS A 174 7.58 21.06 31.47
C LYS A 174 8.18 22.19 30.64
N LEU A 175 8.98 21.86 29.63
CA LEU A 175 9.74 22.83 28.84
C LEU A 175 9.09 23.19 27.50
N GLN A 176 8.11 22.42 27.05
CA GLN A 176 7.46 22.55 25.74
C GLN A 176 8.49 22.64 24.61
N ARG A 177 8.66 23.82 24.01
CA ARG A 177 9.59 24.08 22.88
C ARG A 177 11.05 24.27 23.31
N GLY A 178 11.34 24.38 24.60
CA GLY A 178 12.70 24.61 25.14
C GLY A 178 13.48 23.34 25.52
N SER A 179 13.02 22.15 25.09
CA SER A 179 13.66 20.89 25.46
C SER A 179 15.04 20.76 24.83
N ARG A 180 16.04 20.39 25.63
CA ARG A 180 17.40 20.11 25.13
C ARG A 180 17.42 18.83 24.31
N GLY A 181 18.38 18.73 23.37
CA GLY A 181 18.46 17.64 22.40
C GLY A 181 18.39 16.25 23.03
N LEU A 182 19.15 16.01 24.12
CA LEU A 182 19.24 14.69 24.76
C LEU A 182 17.93 14.19 25.38
N PHE A 183 16.97 15.08 25.64
CA PHE A 183 15.65 14.72 26.14
C PHE A 183 14.62 14.47 25.04
N LEU A 184 14.97 14.72 23.77
CA LEU A 184 14.10 14.38 22.65
C LEU A 184 14.02 12.86 22.49
N PRO A 185 12.86 12.30 22.15
CA PRO A 185 12.70 10.86 21.90
C PRO A 185 13.77 10.29 20.95
N GLN A 186 14.13 11.03 19.89
CA GLN A 186 15.09 10.59 18.88
C GLN A 186 16.52 10.43 19.41
N GLN A 187 16.86 11.05 20.55
CA GLN A 187 18.19 10.91 21.17
C GLN A 187 18.14 10.05 22.44
N TYR A 188 17.09 10.22 23.25
CA TYR A 188 16.97 9.51 24.52
C TYR A 188 16.79 8.00 24.35
N TYR A 189 15.87 7.55 23.49
CA TYR A 189 15.59 6.12 23.36
C TYR A 189 16.75 5.32 22.74
N PRO A 190 17.48 5.84 21.74
CA PRO A 190 18.73 5.24 21.29
C PRO A 190 19.80 5.18 22.40
N LEU A 191 19.91 6.22 23.23
CA LEU A 191 20.84 6.23 24.37
C LEU A 191 20.45 5.18 25.42
N LEU A 192 19.16 5.07 25.75
CA LEU A 192 18.65 4.05 26.66
C LEU A 192 18.89 2.64 26.10
N ALA A 193 18.67 2.44 24.80
CA ALA A 193 18.93 1.18 24.12
C ALA A 193 20.43 0.80 24.15
N ALA A 194 21.33 1.76 23.92
CA ALA A 194 22.76 1.55 24.10
C ALA A 194 23.12 1.18 25.55
N GLY A 195 22.46 1.81 26.54
CA GLY A 195 22.60 1.44 27.94
C GLY A 195 22.11 0.03 28.26
N MET A 196 21.02 -0.42 27.61
CA MET A 196 20.56 -1.82 27.70
C MET A 196 21.61 -2.78 27.13
N VAL A 197 22.18 -2.50 25.94
CA VAL A 197 23.24 -3.33 25.34
C VAL A 197 24.44 -3.47 26.28
N ALA A 198 24.92 -2.35 26.82
CA ALA A 198 26.06 -2.36 27.75
C ALA A 198 25.75 -3.10 29.06
N ALA A 199 24.51 -3.02 29.57
CA ALA A 199 24.09 -3.83 30.71
C ALA A 199 24.07 -5.33 30.37
N LEU A 200 23.61 -5.71 29.17
CA LEU A 200 23.63 -7.10 28.70
C LEU A 200 25.04 -7.63 28.48
N GLU A 201 25.97 -6.80 27.98
CA GLU A 201 27.40 -7.12 27.87
C GLU A 201 28.01 -7.48 29.24
N ARG A 202 27.72 -6.66 30.25
CA ARG A 202 28.15 -6.92 31.63
C ARG A 202 27.50 -8.18 32.22
N THR A 203 26.23 -8.43 31.91
CA THR A 203 25.56 -9.69 32.30
C THR A 203 26.25 -10.89 31.68
N CYS A 204 26.60 -10.82 30.38
CA CYS A 204 27.35 -11.90 29.74
C CYS A 204 28.69 -12.12 30.44
N GLN A 205 29.41 -11.05 30.80
CA GLN A 205 30.68 -11.19 31.52
C GLN A 205 30.49 -11.82 32.90
N ALA A 206 29.52 -11.36 33.68
CA ALA A 206 29.26 -11.89 35.02
C ALA A 206 28.84 -13.37 34.99
N LEU A 207 28.04 -13.78 34.00
CA LEU A 207 27.68 -15.18 33.80
C LEU A 207 28.91 -16.04 33.44
N ARG A 208 29.86 -15.51 32.65
CA ARG A 208 31.14 -16.19 32.39
C ARG A 208 32.00 -16.30 33.65
N ASP A 209 31.92 -15.32 34.54
CA ASP A 209 32.59 -15.32 35.84
C ASP A 209 31.88 -16.24 36.87
N GLY A 210 30.78 -16.91 36.50
CA GLY A 210 30.03 -17.82 37.38
C GLY A 210 29.12 -17.12 38.41
N ARG A 211 28.74 -15.87 38.18
CA ARG A 211 27.78 -15.12 39.01
C ARG A 211 26.36 -15.27 38.48
N ASP A 212 25.37 -15.32 39.37
CA ASP A 212 23.97 -15.36 38.98
C ASP A 212 23.51 -13.94 38.59
N CYS A 213 22.57 -13.87 37.63
CA CYS A 213 22.08 -12.61 37.09
C CYS A 213 20.59 -12.68 36.73
N SER A 214 19.89 -11.54 36.82
CA SER A 214 18.46 -11.41 36.50
C SER A 214 18.22 -10.37 35.40
N LEU A 215 17.54 -10.76 34.30
CA LEU A 215 17.24 -9.83 33.20
C LEU A 215 15.87 -9.16 33.30
N THR A 216 15.12 -9.42 34.37
CA THR A 216 13.71 -9.02 34.49
C THR A 216 13.49 -7.51 34.35
N PHE A 217 14.32 -6.70 35.00
CA PHE A 217 14.16 -5.24 34.96
C PHE A 217 14.50 -4.65 33.57
N VAL A 218 15.53 -5.16 32.91
CA VAL A 218 15.91 -4.75 31.55
C VAL A 218 14.80 -5.14 30.56
N ALA A 219 14.27 -6.37 30.67
CA ALA A 219 13.16 -6.86 29.85
C ALA A 219 11.88 -6.03 30.05
N GLN A 220 11.56 -5.67 31.30
CA GLN A 220 10.44 -4.79 31.61
C GLN A 220 10.63 -3.39 31.03
N THR A 221 11.85 -2.85 31.09
CA THR A 221 12.19 -1.54 30.50
C THR A 221 12.01 -1.56 28.99
N LEU A 222 12.53 -2.59 28.31
CA LEU A 222 12.33 -2.79 26.87
C LEU A 222 10.84 -2.86 26.52
N GLY A 223 10.08 -3.72 27.20
CA GLY A 223 8.65 -3.89 26.94
C GLY A 223 7.84 -2.63 27.20
N LYS A 224 8.14 -1.89 28.28
CA LYS A 224 7.44 -0.66 28.65
C LYS A 224 7.66 0.46 27.63
N VAL A 225 8.89 0.61 27.12
CA VAL A 225 9.20 1.60 26.09
C VAL A 225 8.55 1.23 24.75
N CYS A 226 8.51 -0.06 24.41
CA CYS A 226 7.85 -0.52 23.18
C CYS A 226 6.33 -0.28 23.20
N ILE A 227 5.65 -0.59 24.31
CA ILE A 227 4.18 -0.38 24.41
C ILE A 227 3.79 1.11 24.42
N GLN A 228 4.71 2.00 24.80
CA GLN A 228 4.51 3.46 24.74
C GLN A 228 4.70 4.04 23.32
N GLY A 229 5.05 3.22 22.33
CA GLY A 229 5.17 3.65 20.94
C GLY A 229 6.59 4.00 20.49
N HIS A 230 7.62 3.69 21.28
CA HIS A 230 9.02 3.97 20.96
C HIS A 230 9.82 2.71 20.57
N SER A 231 9.14 1.64 20.16
CA SER A 231 9.76 0.37 19.76
C SER A 231 10.78 0.57 18.65
N GLY A 232 10.46 1.33 17.59
CA GLY A 232 11.33 1.52 16.44
C GLY A 232 12.67 2.17 16.79
N LEU A 233 12.65 3.20 17.65
CA LEU A 233 13.87 3.90 18.10
C LEU A 233 14.78 2.99 18.94
N VAL A 234 14.19 2.18 19.82
CA VAL A 234 14.94 1.28 20.71
C VAL A 234 15.49 0.08 19.93
N LEU A 235 14.68 -0.55 19.09
CA LEU A 235 15.05 -1.77 18.38
C LEU A 235 15.95 -1.49 17.17
N ALA A 236 15.94 -0.29 16.59
CA ALA A 236 16.94 0.13 15.62
C ALA A 236 18.38 0.05 16.18
N VAL A 237 18.56 0.22 17.49
CA VAL A 237 19.87 0.08 18.15
C VAL A 237 20.07 -1.33 18.69
N LEU A 238 19.06 -1.90 19.37
CA LEU A 238 19.19 -3.22 20.01
C LEU A 238 19.31 -4.35 18.97
N ALA A 239 18.42 -4.42 17.99
CA ALA A 239 18.32 -5.60 17.13
C ALA A 239 19.61 -5.90 16.33
N PRO A 240 20.29 -4.91 15.70
CA PRO A 240 21.55 -5.17 15.01
C PRO A 240 22.65 -5.62 15.97
N ARG A 241 22.74 -5.02 17.16
CA ARG A 241 23.76 -5.36 18.18
C ARG A 241 23.55 -6.76 18.74
N LEU A 242 22.31 -7.14 19.04
CA LEU A 242 21.97 -8.49 19.48
C LEU A 242 22.22 -9.53 18.38
N SER A 243 21.92 -9.19 17.12
CA SER A 243 22.18 -10.08 15.97
C SER A 243 23.66 -10.35 15.78
N ALA A 244 24.50 -9.31 15.87
CA ALA A 244 25.95 -9.43 15.76
C ALA A 244 26.55 -10.20 16.94
N ALA A 245 26.18 -9.85 18.18
CA ALA A 245 26.74 -10.46 19.38
C ALA A 245 26.35 -11.95 19.55
N SER A 246 25.15 -12.34 19.11
CA SER A 246 24.67 -13.72 19.23
C SER A 246 25.23 -14.69 18.18
N ARG A 247 25.91 -14.18 17.13
CA ARG A 247 26.35 -14.99 15.97
C ARG A 247 27.27 -16.15 16.37
N SER A 248 28.22 -15.91 17.28
CA SER A 248 29.23 -16.90 17.68
C SER A 248 29.25 -17.20 19.17
N ASP A 249 28.42 -16.53 19.98
CA ASP A 249 28.45 -16.64 21.44
C ASP A 249 27.13 -17.19 22.01
N MET A 250 27.22 -18.38 22.61
CA MET A 250 26.09 -19.08 23.21
C MET A 250 25.59 -18.41 24.50
N VAL A 251 26.46 -17.71 25.24
CA VAL A 251 26.05 -16.92 26.41
C VAL A 251 25.17 -15.76 25.94
N TRP A 252 25.57 -15.10 24.86
CA TRP A 252 24.75 -14.05 24.24
C TRP A 252 23.40 -14.56 23.75
N GLN A 253 23.34 -15.72 23.10
CA GLN A 253 22.06 -16.33 22.71
C GLN A 253 21.16 -16.59 23.92
N ARG A 254 21.71 -17.20 24.99
CA ARG A 254 20.94 -17.46 26.23
C ARG A 254 20.46 -16.18 26.90
N VAL A 255 21.28 -15.13 26.91
CA VAL A 255 20.91 -13.80 27.42
C VAL A 255 19.81 -13.17 26.58
N CYS A 256 19.87 -13.27 25.25
CA CYS A 256 18.80 -12.79 24.37
C CYS A 256 17.48 -13.53 24.62
N TRP A 257 17.52 -14.87 24.72
CA TRP A 257 16.33 -15.67 25.00
C TRP A 257 15.69 -15.26 26.32
N LYS A 258 16.50 -15.14 27.38
CA LYS A 258 16.03 -14.74 28.71
C LYS A 258 15.54 -13.29 28.75
N LEU A 259 16.14 -12.39 27.97
CA LEU A 259 15.67 -11.00 27.84
C LEU A 259 14.25 -10.98 27.28
N VAL A 260 14.00 -11.69 26.17
CA VAL A 260 12.67 -11.68 25.53
C VAL A 260 11.66 -12.49 26.34
N GLU A 261 12.04 -13.64 26.93
CA GLU A 261 11.18 -14.46 27.78
C GLU A 261 10.66 -13.69 29.01
N ASN A 262 11.49 -12.82 29.59
CA ASN A 262 11.13 -12.00 30.74
C ASN A 262 10.28 -10.76 30.39
N VAL A 263 9.99 -10.49 29.12
CA VAL A 263 9.06 -9.43 28.72
C VAL A 263 7.64 -9.80 29.16
N PRO A 264 6.94 -8.94 29.93
CA PRO A 264 5.56 -9.20 30.32
C PRO A 264 4.65 -9.46 29.11
N GLN A 265 3.77 -10.46 29.20
CA GLN A 265 2.91 -10.88 28.08
C GLN A 265 2.11 -9.74 27.46
N ARG A 266 1.64 -8.78 28.28
CA ARG A 266 0.92 -7.57 27.83
C ARG A 266 1.72 -6.66 26.89
N TRP A 267 3.05 -6.74 26.91
CA TRP A 267 3.97 -5.91 26.09
C TRP A 267 4.66 -6.71 24.98
N MET A 268 4.51 -8.04 25.00
CA MET A 268 5.19 -8.95 24.08
C MET A 268 4.93 -8.62 22.61
N GLU A 269 3.69 -8.27 22.27
CA GLU A 269 3.33 -7.95 20.89
C GLU A 269 4.13 -6.75 20.35
N SER A 270 4.17 -5.64 21.10
CA SER A 270 4.88 -4.42 20.69
C SER A 270 6.38 -4.64 20.50
N VAL A 271 6.98 -5.53 21.30
CA VAL A 271 8.39 -5.91 21.16
C VAL A 271 8.58 -6.77 19.90
N LEU A 272 7.79 -7.84 19.74
CA LEU A 272 7.95 -8.78 18.63
C LEU A 272 7.70 -8.14 17.27
N THR A 273 6.66 -7.32 17.12
CA THR A 273 6.30 -6.72 15.82
C THR A 273 7.43 -5.86 15.25
N GLU A 274 8.14 -5.15 16.11
CA GLU A 274 9.23 -4.28 15.68
C GLU A 274 10.56 -5.04 15.60
N LEU A 275 10.80 -6.00 16.50
CA LEU A 275 11.99 -6.85 16.45
C LEU A 275 12.05 -7.63 15.14
N LEU A 276 10.90 -8.14 14.67
CA LEU A 276 10.80 -8.88 13.41
C LEU A 276 11.07 -8.02 12.17
N GLN A 277 10.86 -6.71 12.25
CA GLN A 277 11.22 -5.79 11.18
C GLN A 277 12.70 -5.41 11.22
N ALA A 278 13.28 -5.32 12.42
CA ALA A 278 14.66 -4.89 12.63
C ALA A 278 15.70 -6.01 12.49
N VAL A 279 15.31 -7.28 12.64
CA VAL A 279 16.21 -8.44 12.52
C VAL A 279 16.20 -8.99 11.09
N ALA A 280 17.39 -9.13 10.51
CA ALA A 280 17.58 -9.69 9.17
C ALA A 280 17.67 -11.24 9.22
N GLY A 281 16.66 -11.90 8.67
CA GLY A 281 16.68 -13.34 8.39
C GLY A 281 16.26 -14.26 9.56
N PRO A 282 15.95 -15.53 9.23
CA PRO A 282 15.38 -16.49 10.18
C PRO A 282 16.38 -16.98 11.23
N GLU A 283 17.67 -17.08 10.89
CA GLU A 283 18.69 -17.55 11.84
C GLU A 283 18.98 -16.53 12.92
N ALA A 284 19.16 -15.25 12.55
CA ALA A 284 19.36 -14.18 13.51
C ALA A 284 18.15 -14.05 14.45
N LEU A 285 16.94 -14.18 13.90
CA LEU A 285 15.72 -14.24 14.70
C LEU A 285 15.75 -15.41 15.70
N GLY A 286 16.09 -16.62 15.23
CA GLY A 286 16.23 -17.80 16.08
C GLY A 286 17.25 -17.62 17.22
N ARG A 287 18.40 -16.99 16.92
CA ARG A 287 19.43 -16.68 17.93
C ARG A 287 18.94 -15.69 19.00
N ILE A 288 18.03 -14.78 18.66
CA ILE A 288 17.52 -13.76 19.59
C ILE A 288 16.31 -14.25 20.40
N ILE A 289 15.32 -14.88 19.78
CA ILE A 289 14.07 -15.28 20.46
C ILE A 289 14.02 -16.75 20.88
N GLY A 290 14.96 -17.59 20.43
CA GLY A 290 15.03 -19.01 20.84
C GLY A 290 13.73 -19.76 20.55
N ASN A 291 13.26 -20.57 21.50
CA ASN A 291 12.00 -21.32 21.41
C ASN A 291 10.81 -20.62 22.11
N LEU A 292 10.81 -19.27 22.14
CA LEU A 292 9.76 -18.47 22.79
C LEU A 292 8.33 -18.82 22.36
N VAL A 293 8.12 -19.20 21.08
CA VAL A 293 6.80 -19.59 20.56
C VAL A 293 6.25 -20.87 21.18
N LEU A 294 7.10 -21.70 21.79
CA LEU A 294 6.69 -22.93 22.49
C LEU A 294 6.34 -22.65 23.95
N THR A 295 6.99 -21.68 24.58
CA THR A 295 6.83 -21.37 26.00
C THR A 295 5.77 -20.30 26.27
N ASN A 296 5.58 -19.35 25.35
CA ASN A 296 4.72 -18.19 25.54
C ASN A 296 3.57 -18.14 24.51
N LYS A 297 2.35 -18.41 24.98
CA LYS A 297 1.12 -18.41 24.16
C LYS A 297 0.86 -17.09 23.42
N LYS A 298 1.22 -15.93 24.01
CA LYS A 298 1.04 -14.63 23.36
C LYS A 298 2.03 -14.46 22.21
N ALA A 299 3.29 -14.84 22.41
CA ALA A 299 4.30 -14.83 21.35
C ALA A 299 3.92 -15.79 20.22
N GLN A 300 3.46 -17.00 20.58
CA GLN A 300 2.92 -17.97 19.64
C GLN A 300 1.82 -17.34 18.79
N PHE A 301 0.75 -16.82 19.40
CA PHE A 301 -0.37 -16.20 18.67
C PHE A 301 0.06 -15.03 17.77
N VAL A 302 0.98 -14.18 18.24
CA VAL A 302 1.48 -13.06 17.44
C VAL A 302 2.20 -13.57 16.19
N ILE A 303 3.13 -14.52 16.35
CA ILE A 303 3.98 -15.02 15.27
C ILE A 303 3.20 -15.91 14.28
N ILE A 304 2.41 -16.87 14.77
CA ILE A 304 1.77 -17.87 13.90
C ILE A 304 0.43 -17.43 13.32
N HIS A 305 -0.21 -16.40 13.90
CA HIS A 305 -1.56 -15.99 13.51
C HIS A 305 -1.63 -14.50 13.18
N LYS A 306 -1.28 -13.62 14.13
CA LYS A 306 -1.48 -12.17 13.97
C LYS A 306 -0.65 -11.61 12.81
N ILE A 307 0.64 -11.94 12.74
CA ILE A 307 1.56 -11.43 11.70
C ILE A 307 1.27 -12.03 10.33
N LEU A 308 0.82 -13.29 10.28
CA LEU A 308 0.63 -14.01 9.01
C LEU A 308 -0.76 -13.76 8.38
N LEU A 309 -1.80 -13.57 9.20
CA LEU A 309 -3.18 -13.49 8.71
C LEU A 309 -3.85 -12.13 8.97
N LEU A 310 -3.55 -11.46 10.09
CA LEU A 310 -4.28 -10.25 10.53
C LEU A 310 -3.53 -8.95 10.22
N GLN A 311 -2.19 -8.96 10.25
CA GLN A 311 -1.34 -7.79 10.01
C GLN A 311 -0.60 -7.95 8.67
N TYR A 312 -1.21 -7.46 7.59
CA TYR A 312 -0.67 -7.54 6.23
C TYR A 312 0.19 -6.33 5.82
N LYS A 313 0.69 -5.56 6.80
CA LYS A 313 1.53 -4.36 6.57
C LYS A 313 3.02 -4.67 6.42
N TYR A 314 3.43 -5.90 6.64
CA TYR A 314 4.84 -6.27 6.66
C TYR A 314 5.34 -6.65 5.27
N GLU A 315 6.64 -6.45 5.06
CA GLU A 315 7.30 -6.83 3.81
C GLU A 315 7.53 -8.35 3.75
N THR A 316 7.71 -8.87 2.52
CA THR A 316 7.99 -10.28 2.25
C THR A 316 9.22 -10.80 3.02
N ARG A 317 10.22 -9.95 3.31
CA ARG A 317 11.37 -10.32 4.16
C ARG A 317 10.96 -10.75 5.57
N VAL A 318 9.96 -10.11 6.17
CA VAL A 318 9.49 -10.43 7.52
C VAL A 318 8.80 -11.79 7.52
N LEU A 319 7.97 -12.07 6.49
CA LEU A 319 7.37 -13.39 6.28
C LEU A 319 8.44 -14.48 6.16
N ARG A 320 9.50 -14.24 5.37
CA ARG A 320 10.63 -15.18 5.24
C ARG A 320 11.34 -15.42 6.59
N SER A 321 11.62 -14.36 7.34
CA SER A 321 12.24 -14.49 8.68
C SER A 321 11.37 -15.30 9.63
N VAL A 322 10.06 -15.02 9.70
CA VAL A 322 9.12 -15.72 10.59
C VAL A 322 8.96 -17.19 10.20
N LEU A 323 8.67 -17.47 8.93
CA LEU A 323 8.42 -18.84 8.48
C LEU A 323 9.71 -19.67 8.50
N GLY A 324 10.84 -19.08 8.11
CA GLY A 324 12.15 -19.72 8.22
C GLY A 324 12.53 -19.99 9.69
N TYR A 325 12.19 -19.09 10.62
CA TYR A 325 12.35 -19.32 12.06
C TYR A 325 11.54 -20.53 12.54
N LEU A 326 10.30 -20.71 12.08
CA LEU A 326 9.52 -21.90 12.44
C LEU A 326 10.09 -23.18 11.81
N ALA A 327 10.68 -23.08 10.62
CA ALA A 327 11.26 -24.21 9.89
C ALA A 327 12.62 -24.66 10.45
N ALA A 328 13.41 -23.75 11.02
CA ALA A 328 14.81 -23.99 11.37
C ALA A 328 15.03 -25.10 12.43
N ASP A 329 14.05 -25.35 13.30
CA ASP A 329 14.21 -26.23 14.47
C ASP A 329 13.09 -27.26 14.56
N ARG A 330 13.47 -28.50 14.85
CA ARG A 330 12.58 -29.67 14.91
C ARG A 330 11.42 -29.45 15.87
N GLU A 331 11.64 -28.80 17.01
CA GLU A 331 10.57 -28.55 18.00
C GLU A 331 9.55 -27.51 17.53
N ARG A 332 9.95 -26.60 16.63
CA ARG A 332 9.08 -25.55 16.08
C ARG A 332 8.32 -25.99 14.82
N ARG A 333 8.79 -27.03 14.11
CA ARG A 333 8.15 -27.51 12.86
C ARG A 333 6.67 -27.86 13.00
N PRO A 334 6.16 -28.44 14.10
CA PRO A 334 4.71 -28.64 14.27
C PRO A 334 3.90 -27.35 14.16
N LEU A 335 4.46 -26.21 14.61
CA LEU A 335 3.83 -24.90 14.44
C LEU A 335 3.86 -24.44 12.98
N LEU A 336 4.93 -24.74 12.22
CA LEU A 336 4.95 -24.48 10.77
C LEU A 336 3.84 -25.26 10.06
N LEU A 337 3.64 -26.54 10.39
CA LEU A 337 2.55 -27.34 9.83
C LEU A 337 1.18 -26.71 10.17
N GLN A 338 0.99 -26.27 11.41
CA GLN A 338 -0.22 -25.53 11.82
C GLN A 338 -0.40 -24.23 11.01
N VAL A 339 0.69 -23.50 10.73
CA VAL A 339 0.66 -22.31 9.89
C VAL A 339 0.22 -22.67 8.47
N VAL A 340 0.80 -23.69 7.84
CA VAL A 340 0.41 -24.13 6.50
C VAL A 340 -1.09 -24.45 6.45
N ARG A 341 -1.61 -25.20 7.43
CA ARG A 341 -3.05 -25.50 7.52
C ARG A 341 -3.91 -24.23 7.63
N SER A 342 -3.56 -23.33 8.55
CA SER A 342 -4.36 -22.12 8.79
C SER A 342 -4.31 -21.12 7.64
N VAL A 343 -3.15 -20.93 7.01
CA VAL A 343 -2.99 -20.08 5.82
C VAL A 343 -3.69 -20.69 4.61
N SER A 344 -3.60 -22.02 4.43
CA SER A 344 -4.33 -22.74 3.38
C SER A 344 -5.85 -22.58 3.51
N GLN A 345 -6.37 -22.72 4.73
CA GLN A 345 -7.79 -22.52 5.02
C GLN A 345 -8.24 -21.07 4.78
N ALA A 346 -7.43 -20.08 5.20
CA ALA A 346 -7.74 -18.68 4.98
C ALA A 346 -7.73 -18.31 3.49
N TRP A 347 -6.74 -18.80 2.74
CA TRP A 347 -6.58 -18.53 1.31
C TRP A 347 -7.68 -19.18 0.45
N ALA A 348 -8.09 -20.41 0.81
CA ALA A 348 -9.11 -21.17 0.07
C ALA A 348 -10.55 -20.84 0.48
N ASN A 349 -10.77 -19.97 1.46
CA ASN A 349 -12.11 -19.63 1.93
C ASN A 349 -12.84 -18.71 0.94
N PRO A 350 -13.97 -19.12 0.33
CA PRO A 350 -14.69 -18.31 -0.66
C PRO A 350 -15.17 -16.95 -0.11
N SER A 351 -15.52 -16.91 1.18
CA SER A 351 -15.92 -15.67 1.85
C SER A 351 -14.73 -14.71 1.98
N ALA A 352 -13.53 -15.24 2.29
CA ALA A 352 -12.33 -14.42 2.38
C ALA A 352 -11.97 -13.80 1.02
N VAL A 353 -12.07 -14.57 -0.08
CA VAL A 353 -11.80 -14.07 -1.44
C VAL A 353 -12.74 -12.90 -1.81
N LYS A 354 -13.99 -12.90 -1.34
CA LYS A 354 -14.99 -11.85 -1.63
C LYS A 354 -14.90 -10.63 -0.70
N HIS A 355 -14.53 -10.84 0.55
CA HIS A 355 -14.68 -9.83 1.61
C HIS A 355 -13.36 -9.34 2.23
N THR A 356 -12.20 -9.80 1.74
CA THR A 356 -10.91 -9.27 2.21
C THR A 356 -10.27 -8.34 1.17
N PRO A 357 -9.55 -7.29 1.62
CA PRO A 357 -8.79 -6.42 0.72
C PRO A 357 -7.77 -7.20 -0.12
N LEU A 358 -7.53 -6.71 -1.33
CA LEU A 358 -6.62 -7.36 -2.28
C LEU A 358 -5.18 -7.44 -1.75
N GLU A 359 -4.74 -6.42 -1.01
CA GLU A 359 -3.43 -6.38 -0.36
C GLU A 359 -3.29 -7.53 0.66
N GLN A 360 -4.35 -7.81 1.41
CA GLN A 360 -4.37 -8.91 2.38
C GLN A 360 -4.39 -10.27 1.68
N GLN A 361 -5.18 -10.43 0.62
CA GLN A 361 -5.20 -11.67 -0.16
C GLN A 361 -3.82 -11.98 -0.77
N LEU A 362 -3.15 -10.95 -1.31
CA LEU A 362 -1.79 -11.06 -1.82
C LEU A 362 -0.82 -11.45 -0.70
N TYR A 363 -0.89 -10.78 0.46
CA TYR A 363 -0.04 -11.09 1.61
C TYR A 363 -0.20 -12.53 2.11
N VAL A 364 -1.44 -13.03 2.23
CA VAL A 364 -1.74 -14.42 2.60
C VAL A 364 -1.23 -15.39 1.53
N SER A 365 -1.35 -15.05 0.24
CA SER A 365 -0.78 -15.84 -0.86
C SER A 365 0.74 -15.95 -0.76
N LYS A 366 1.44 -14.85 -0.43
CA LYS A 366 2.90 -14.86 -0.18
C LYS A 366 3.25 -15.76 1.00
N ALA A 367 2.51 -15.65 2.11
CA ALA A 367 2.71 -16.49 3.29
C ALA A 367 2.49 -17.99 2.97
N LEU A 368 1.48 -18.31 2.15
CA LEU A 368 1.19 -19.69 1.73
C LEU A 368 2.38 -20.27 0.95
N LEU A 369 2.82 -19.61 -0.12
CA LEU A 369 3.92 -20.07 -0.96
C LEU A 369 5.22 -20.23 -0.17
N LEU A 370 5.57 -19.24 0.66
CA LEU A 370 6.74 -19.32 1.54
C LEU A 370 6.64 -20.46 2.57
N SER A 371 5.46 -20.71 3.14
CA SER A 371 5.30 -21.78 4.12
C SER A 371 5.43 -23.17 3.48
N VAL A 372 4.90 -23.32 2.26
CA VAL A 372 4.97 -24.57 1.49
C VAL A 372 6.38 -24.83 0.96
N SER A 373 7.12 -23.79 0.53
CA SER A 373 8.50 -23.95 0.05
C SER A 373 9.47 -24.43 1.14
N LEU A 374 9.12 -24.25 2.42
CA LEU A 374 9.90 -24.68 3.59
C LEU A 374 9.58 -26.11 4.07
N LEU A 375 8.61 -26.79 3.46
CA LEU A 375 8.24 -28.17 3.81
C LEU A 375 9.27 -29.19 3.31
N LYS A 376 9.60 -30.17 4.15
CA LYS A 376 10.37 -31.35 3.77
C LYS A 376 9.48 -32.35 3.05
N ASP A 377 10.08 -33.26 2.27
CA ASP A 377 9.30 -34.24 1.48
C ASP A 377 8.33 -35.08 2.32
N ALA A 378 8.74 -35.51 3.52
CA ALA A 378 7.86 -36.26 4.43
C ALA A 378 6.63 -35.46 4.89
N GLU A 379 6.81 -34.17 5.17
CA GLU A 379 5.72 -33.28 5.62
C GLU A 379 4.82 -32.86 4.45
N ARG A 380 5.38 -32.74 3.24
CA ARG A 380 4.58 -32.55 2.01
C ARG A 380 3.67 -33.73 1.75
N GLN A 381 4.14 -34.95 2.03
CA GLN A 381 3.31 -36.15 1.93
C GLN A 381 2.23 -36.19 3.02
N GLU A 382 2.55 -35.78 4.25
CA GLU A 382 1.56 -35.65 5.34
C GLU A 382 0.43 -34.67 4.97
N LEU A 383 0.79 -33.49 4.47
CA LEU A 383 -0.16 -32.41 4.15
C LEU A 383 -0.76 -32.49 2.75
N ARG A 384 -0.48 -33.55 1.98
CA ARG A 384 -0.83 -33.64 0.55
C ARG A 384 -2.33 -33.45 0.30
N SER A 385 -3.18 -34.11 1.08
CA SER A 385 -4.64 -34.04 0.92
C SER A 385 -5.16 -32.63 1.20
N GLU A 386 -4.67 -32.00 2.27
CA GLU A 386 -5.05 -30.65 2.69
C GLU A 386 -4.61 -29.60 1.67
N LEU A 387 -3.38 -29.71 1.15
CA LEU A 387 -2.85 -28.82 0.12
C LEU A 387 -3.58 -29.00 -1.22
N LEU A 388 -3.96 -30.22 -1.58
CA LEU A 388 -4.73 -30.49 -2.79
C LEU A 388 -6.15 -29.92 -2.68
N GLN A 389 -6.79 -30.03 -1.52
CA GLN A 389 -8.09 -29.40 -1.25
C GLN A 389 -7.98 -27.88 -1.30
N CYS A 390 -6.93 -27.31 -0.69
CA CYS A 390 -6.65 -25.88 -0.74
C CYS A 390 -6.45 -25.39 -2.19
N MET A 391 -5.62 -26.10 -2.97
CA MET A 391 -5.34 -25.78 -4.37
C MET A 391 -6.62 -25.82 -5.21
N LEU A 392 -7.38 -26.92 -5.19
CA LEU A 392 -8.56 -27.07 -6.04
C LEU A 392 -9.69 -26.11 -5.63
N GLY A 393 -10.07 -26.11 -4.34
CA GLY A 393 -11.18 -25.28 -3.86
C GLY A 393 -10.84 -23.78 -3.82
N GLY A 394 -9.60 -23.45 -3.44
CA GLY A 394 -9.11 -22.08 -3.45
C GLY A 394 -8.99 -21.55 -4.87
N MET A 395 -8.30 -22.26 -5.77
CA MET A 395 -8.16 -21.82 -7.16
C MET A 395 -9.53 -21.63 -7.83
N GLN A 396 -10.49 -22.54 -7.63
CA GLN A 396 -11.85 -22.34 -8.11
C GLN A 396 -12.46 -21.03 -7.59
N SER A 397 -12.39 -20.79 -6.28
CA SER A 397 -12.93 -19.56 -5.67
C SER A 397 -12.27 -18.27 -6.20
N HIS A 398 -10.97 -18.31 -6.46
CA HIS A 398 -10.23 -17.18 -7.05
C HIS A 398 -10.57 -16.98 -8.54
N LEU A 399 -10.70 -18.06 -9.30
CA LEU A 399 -11.07 -18.02 -10.73
C LEU A 399 -12.50 -17.55 -10.97
N ASP A 400 -13.41 -17.86 -10.04
CA ASP A 400 -14.81 -17.40 -10.06
C ASP A 400 -14.93 -15.89 -9.79
N SER A 401 -13.86 -15.22 -9.34
CA SER A 401 -13.87 -13.78 -9.08
C SER A 401 -14.00 -12.96 -10.37
N GLY A 402 -14.85 -11.94 -10.35
CA GLY A 402 -14.96 -10.95 -11.44
C GLY A 402 -13.70 -10.10 -11.64
N VAL A 403 -12.79 -10.06 -10.67
CA VAL A 403 -11.58 -9.21 -10.70
C VAL A 403 -10.39 -9.92 -11.34
N PRO A 404 -9.82 -9.40 -12.45
CA PRO A 404 -8.71 -10.05 -13.14
C PRO A 404 -7.48 -10.29 -12.25
N ARG A 405 -7.14 -9.34 -11.37
CA ARG A 405 -5.99 -9.45 -10.46
C ARG A 405 -6.14 -10.60 -9.46
N ILE A 406 -7.35 -10.85 -8.94
CA ILE A 406 -7.65 -12.00 -8.06
C ILE A 406 -7.52 -13.32 -8.83
N ARG A 407 -8.10 -13.39 -10.03
CA ARG A 407 -7.97 -14.60 -10.89
C ARG A 407 -6.51 -14.93 -11.19
N ARG A 408 -5.70 -13.92 -11.56
CA ARG A 408 -4.25 -14.11 -11.83
C ARG A 408 -3.52 -14.66 -10.61
N MET A 409 -3.77 -14.10 -9.42
CA MET A 409 -3.19 -14.61 -8.18
C MET A 409 -3.57 -16.07 -7.92
N GLY A 410 -4.85 -16.43 -8.12
CA GLY A 410 -5.34 -17.81 -8.04
C GLY A 410 -4.61 -18.77 -8.97
N MET A 411 -4.41 -18.36 -10.23
CA MET A 411 -3.67 -19.14 -11.23
C MET A 411 -2.22 -19.36 -10.82
N VAL A 412 -1.48 -18.30 -10.48
CA VAL A 412 -0.06 -18.39 -10.09
C VAL A 412 0.14 -19.29 -8.86
N VAL A 413 -0.67 -19.10 -7.81
CA VAL A 413 -0.57 -19.91 -6.60
C VAL A 413 -0.93 -21.36 -6.90
N GLY A 414 -1.96 -21.61 -7.73
CA GLY A 414 -2.33 -22.95 -8.18
C GLY A 414 -1.20 -23.68 -8.92
N GLU A 415 -0.52 -22.99 -9.84
CA GLU A 415 0.66 -23.53 -10.54
C GLU A 415 1.81 -23.86 -9.59
N CYS A 416 2.08 -22.97 -8.64
CA CYS A 416 3.14 -23.16 -7.64
C CYS A 416 2.86 -24.38 -6.75
N LEU A 417 1.63 -24.52 -6.25
CA LEU A 417 1.22 -25.66 -5.43
C LEU A 417 1.21 -26.97 -6.24
N SER A 418 0.72 -26.94 -7.48
CA SER A 418 0.74 -28.09 -8.40
C SER A 418 2.17 -28.56 -8.67
N SER A 419 3.08 -27.62 -8.93
CA SER A 419 4.50 -27.90 -9.16
C SER A 419 5.20 -28.47 -7.93
N CYS A 420 4.82 -28.04 -6.73
CA CYS A 420 5.38 -28.55 -5.47
C CYS A 420 4.95 -29.98 -5.14
N MET A 421 3.73 -30.37 -5.51
CA MET A 421 3.15 -31.68 -5.17
C MET A 421 3.41 -32.79 -6.19
N ASP A 422 3.93 -32.46 -7.38
CA ASP A 422 4.18 -33.38 -8.50
C ASP A 422 3.02 -34.37 -8.72
N ILE A 423 1.84 -33.83 -9.07
CA ILE A 423 0.64 -34.62 -9.30
C ILE A 423 0.81 -35.36 -10.64
N SER A 424 1.36 -36.58 -10.58
CA SER A 424 1.36 -37.53 -11.71
C SER A 424 2.00 -36.99 -13.01
N GLY A 425 3.04 -36.16 -12.91
CA GLY A 425 3.79 -35.62 -14.06
C GLY A 425 3.06 -34.55 -14.89
N ALA A 426 1.80 -34.25 -14.58
CA ALA A 426 1.03 -33.19 -15.23
C ALA A 426 1.10 -31.92 -14.36
N ARG A 427 1.88 -30.93 -14.81
CA ARG A 427 1.94 -29.61 -14.17
C ARG A 427 0.87 -28.71 -14.75
N LEU A 428 0.09 -28.10 -13.86
CA LEU A 428 -0.87 -27.08 -14.26
C LEU A 428 -0.11 -25.89 -14.84
N LYS A 429 -0.54 -25.40 -16.01
CA LYS A 429 0.02 -24.20 -16.64
C LYS A 429 -1.10 -23.38 -17.27
N PHE A 430 -1.17 -22.12 -16.91
CA PHE A 430 -2.11 -21.12 -17.37
C PHE A 430 -1.39 -20.07 -18.21
N GLU A 431 -2.18 -19.35 -19.00
CA GLU A 431 -1.75 -18.18 -19.75
C GLU A 431 -2.23 -16.91 -19.03
N TYR A 432 -1.31 -16.05 -18.62
CA TYR A 432 -1.61 -14.76 -17.99
C TYR A 432 -0.47 -13.76 -18.23
N ASP A 433 -0.80 -12.47 -18.18
CA ASP A 433 0.19 -11.40 -18.30
C ASP A 433 1.13 -11.37 -17.09
N GLN A 434 2.44 -11.39 -17.34
CA GLN A 434 3.46 -11.30 -16.29
C GLN A 434 3.69 -9.85 -15.86
N ASP A 435 3.09 -9.48 -14.73
CA ASP A 435 3.35 -8.24 -14.00
C ASP A 435 4.41 -8.42 -12.89
N GLU A 436 4.65 -7.36 -12.11
CA GLU A 436 5.62 -7.40 -11.01
C GLU A 436 5.18 -8.33 -9.86
N GLU A 437 3.87 -8.41 -9.60
CA GLU A 437 3.31 -9.24 -8.53
C GLU A 437 3.39 -10.74 -8.84
N THR A 438 3.05 -11.12 -10.07
CA THR A 438 3.18 -12.50 -10.56
C THR A 438 4.65 -12.95 -10.51
N ARG A 439 5.58 -12.09 -10.93
CA ARG A 439 7.03 -12.35 -10.82
C ARG A 439 7.48 -12.52 -9.36
N GLU A 440 7.01 -11.66 -8.46
CA GLU A 440 7.32 -11.80 -7.04
C GLU A 440 6.80 -13.12 -6.47
N LEU A 441 5.54 -13.49 -6.72
CA LEU A 441 4.93 -14.74 -6.25
C LEU A 441 5.68 -15.98 -6.74
N LEU A 442 6.04 -16.03 -8.03
CA LEU A 442 6.82 -17.12 -8.60
C LEU A 442 8.20 -17.26 -7.93
N SER A 443 8.85 -16.14 -7.59
CA SER A 443 10.16 -16.15 -6.92
C SER A 443 10.13 -16.70 -5.48
N LEU A 444 8.96 -16.82 -4.85
CA LEU A 444 8.83 -17.31 -3.46
C LEU A 444 9.05 -18.82 -3.34
N MET A 445 8.86 -19.55 -4.44
CA MET A 445 9.05 -21.01 -4.49
C MET A 445 10.50 -21.41 -4.73
N THR A 446 11.34 -20.49 -5.22
CA THR A 446 12.78 -20.71 -5.37
C THR A 446 13.51 -20.51 -4.04
N PRO A 447 14.36 -21.45 -3.61
CA PRO A 447 15.19 -21.25 -2.42
C PRO A 447 16.19 -20.12 -2.69
N VAL A 448 16.03 -18.99 -2.00
CA VAL A 448 17.06 -17.95 -1.99
C VAL A 448 18.15 -18.43 -1.04
N ALA A 449 19.39 -18.55 -1.52
CA ALA A 449 20.55 -18.74 -0.66
C ALA A 449 20.65 -17.51 0.26
N CYS A 450 20.53 -17.72 1.57
CA CYS A 450 20.64 -16.67 2.58
C CYS A 450 22.08 -16.17 2.69
N ASP A 451 22.56 -15.41 1.72
CA ASP A 451 23.79 -14.62 1.79
C ASP A 451 23.51 -13.23 1.17
N GLU A 452 22.67 -12.44 1.85
CA GLU A 452 22.73 -10.99 1.71
C GLU A 452 23.85 -10.52 2.66
N PRO A 453 24.98 -9.98 2.18
CA PRO A 453 25.96 -9.38 3.06
C PRO A 453 25.33 -8.18 3.77
N GLU A 454 25.36 -8.19 5.11
CA GLU A 454 24.95 -7.06 5.94
C GLU A 454 25.71 -5.79 5.51
N PRO A 455 25.04 -4.62 5.38
CA PRO A 455 25.73 -3.39 5.00
C PRO A 455 26.65 -2.94 6.13
N GLU A 456 27.96 -2.89 5.86
CA GLU A 456 28.94 -2.24 6.72
C GLU A 456 28.71 -0.70 6.75
N PRO A 457 29.05 -0.02 7.85
CA PRO A 457 28.86 1.42 7.97
C PRO A 457 29.82 2.18 7.05
N VAL A 458 29.27 2.85 6.02
CA VAL A 458 30.03 3.63 5.04
C VAL A 458 30.43 4.99 5.61
N ASN A 459 31.73 5.18 5.84
CA ASN A 459 32.34 6.50 5.95
C ASN A 459 32.78 6.98 4.55
N GLY A 460 32.09 8.00 4.04
CA GLY A 460 32.65 9.17 3.35
C GLY A 460 33.39 9.03 2.01
N PHE A 461 32.74 9.60 0.98
CA PHE A 461 33.28 10.25 -0.23
C PHE A 461 33.91 9.39 -1.34
N ASP A 462 33.22 9.27 -2.48
CA ASP A 462 33.63 10.00 -3.68
C ASP A 462 32.52 10.12 -4.76
N SER A 463 32.79 11.02 -5.71
CA SER A 463 31.86 11.85 -6.51
C SER A 463 31.18 11.18 -7.73
N PRO A 464 30.11 11.79 -8.31
CA PRO A 464 29.25 11.15 -9.32
C PRO A 464 29.80 11.29 -10.74
N GLN A 465 29.74 10.21 -11.52
CA GLN A 465 29.94 10.22 -12.97
C GLN A 465 28.65 9.91 -13.72
N GLU A 466 28.40 10.76 -14.72
CA GLU A 466 27.28 10.80 -15.64
C GLU A 466 27.23 9.56 -16.54
N THR A 467 26.03 8.98 -16.71
CA THR A 467 25.74 7.98 -17.74
C THR A 467 24.88 8.61 -18.82
N ASN A 468 25.44 8.73 -20.03
CA ASN A 468 24.76 9.15 -21.24
C ASN A 468 23.86 8.02 -21.79
N GLU A 469 22.65 8.42 -22.18
CA GLU A 469 21.67 7.64 -22.93
C GLU A 469 22.12 7.43 -24.38
N THR A 470 21.89 6.25 -24.96
CA THR A 470 21.89 6.06 -26.41
C THR A 470 20.89 4.96 -26.80
N ALA A 471 20.06 5.28 -27.80
CA ALA A 471 18.95 4.47 -28.33
C ALA A 471 19.41 3.25 -29.15
N PRO A 472 18.56 2.23 -29.37
CA PRO A 472 18.88 1.08 -30.22
C PRO A 472 18.51 1.33 -31.69
N SER A 473 19.39 0.88 -32.58
CA SER A 473 19.19 0.80 -34.03
C SER A 473 19.24 -0.66 -34.49
N THR A 474 18.53 -0.90 -35.59
CA THR A 474 18.17 -2.18 -36.22
C THR A 474 19.31 -2.72 -37.08
N GLU A 475 19.59 -4.03 -37.04
CA GLU A 475 20.54 -4.72 -37.95
C GLU A 475 19.87 -5.88 -38.71
N GLU A 476 20.06 -5.88 -40.03
CA GLU A 476 19.81 -6.98 -40.98
C GLU A 476 21.08 -7.85 -41.18
N PRO A 477 20.97 -9.11 -41.62
CA PRO A 477 22.10 -10.02 -41.82
C PRO A 477 22.63 -10.08 -43.29
N PRO A 478 23.84 -10.66 -43.52
CA PRO A 478 24.72 -10.37 -44.67
C PRO A 478 24.66 -11.39 -45.83
N PRO A 479 25.31 -11.11 -46.99
CA PRO A 479 25.23 -11.93 -48.20
C PRO A 479 26.31 -13.02 -48.30
N ARG A 480 26.06 -14.04 -49.13
CA ARG A 480 27.01 -15.11 -49.47
C ARG A 480 27.25 -15.17 -50.98
N ASP A 481 28.48 -14.89 -51.38
CA ASP A 481 29.04 -15.24 -52.69
C ASP A 481 29.51 -16.69 -52.72
N LYS A 482 29.31 -17.37 -53.86
CA LYS A 482 29.77 -18.73 -54.14
C LYS A 482 30.81 -18.72 -55.26
N SER A 483 31.93 -19.38 -55.04
CA SER A 483 32.76 -19.95 -56.11
C SER A 483 33.30 -21.30 -55.64
N LEU A 484 33.29 -22.28 -56.54
CA LEU A 484 34.36 -23.27 -56.78
C LEU A 484 33.87 -24.32 -57.81
N ASN A 485 34.61 -24.40 -58.91
CA ASN A 485 34.56 -25.43 -59.93
C ASN A 485 35.25 -26.72 -59.45
N THR A 486 34.76 -27.90 -59.84
CA THR A 486 35.60 -29.01 -60.35
C THR A 486 34.75 -30.00 -61.17
N ASP A 487 35.19 -30.25 -62.40
CA ASP A 487 34.79 -31.28 -63.38
C ASP A 487 35.18 -32.72 -62.92
N PRO A 488 34.82 -33.86 -63.58
CA PRO A 488 34.67 -34.02 -65.05
C PRO A 488 33.59 -35.00 -65.62
N GLN A 489 33.10 -34.63 -66.81
CA GLN A 489 33.05 -35.42 -68.06
C GLN A 489 32.23 -36.73 -68.17
N SER A 490 31.16 -36.68 -68.97
CA SER A 490 30.76 -37.77 -69.89
C SER A 490 29.81 -37.24 -70.97
N ASP A 491 30.23 -37.36 -72.23
CA ASP A 491 29.47 -37.11 -73.45
C ASP A 491 28.25 -38.04 -73.59
N LEU A 492 27.20 -37.59 -74.30
CA LEU A 492 26.50 -38.28 -75.41
C LEU A 492 25.01 -37.83 -75.55
N ASP A 493 24.64 -37.50 -76.80
CA ASP A 493 23.29 -37.25 -77.34
C ASP A 493 22.28 -38.39 -77.06
N SER A 494 21.01 -38.07 -76.78
CA SER A 494 19.83 -38.77 -77.34
C SER A 494 18.50 -38.16 -76.87
N ASP A 495 17.59 -38.02 -77.84
CA ASP A 495 16.19 -37.57 -77.80
C ASP A 495 15.25 -38.22 -76.76
N ASP A 496 14.19 -37.46 -76.47
CA ASP A 496 12.84 -37.85 -76.07
C ASP A 496 12.63 -38.57 -74.72
N GLU A 497 12.39 -37.78 -73.67
CA GLU A 497 11.45 -38.18 -72.61
C GLU A 497 10.61 -36.98 -72.14
N LEU A 498 9.29 -37.10 -72.33
CA LEU A 498 8.28 -36.08 -72.07
C LEU A 498 8.31 -35.58 -70.61
N THR A 499 8.78 -34.37 -70.37
CA THR A 499 8.56 -33.66 -69.11
C THR A 499 7.12 -33.13 -69.05
N PRO A 500 6.36 -33.35 -67.95
CA PRO A 500 5.03 -32.78 -67.78
C PRO A 500 5.03 -31.27 -67.97
N TYR A 501 3.98 -30.75 -68.63
CA TYR A 501 3.85 -29.32 -68.92
C TYR A 501 4.00 -28.48 -67.64
N ASP A 502 4.87 -27.47 -67.70
CA ASP A 502 5.08 -26.49 -66.64
C ASP A 502 3.87 -25.55 -66.55
N MET A 503 3.09 -25.68 -65.47
CA MET A 503 1.98 -24.77 -65.11
C MET A 503 2.47 -23.49 -64.42
N SER A 504 3.76 -23.16 -64.45
CA SER A 504 4.29 -21.90 -63.87
C SER A 504 3.77 -20.63 -64.56
N ALA A 505 3.14 -20.77 -65.73
CA ALA A 505 2.48 -19.68 -66.45
C ALA A 505 0.97 -19.55 -66.15
N ASP A 506 0.38 -20.49 -65.39
CA ASP A 506 -0.98 -20.32 -64.86
C ASP A 506 -0.90 -19.48 -63.58
N GLN A 507 -0.98 -18.16 -63.75
CA GLN A 507 -1.27 -17.27 -62.63
C GLN A 507 -2.75 -17.42 -62.24
N GLU A 508 -3.02 -18.04 -61.09
CA GLU A 508 -4.27 -17.76 -60.37
C GLU A 508 -4.25 -16.28 -59.94
N ILE A 509 -4.72 -15.39 -60.81
CA ILE A 509 -5.02 -14.01 -60.44
C ILE A 509 -6.29 -14.04 -59.59
N ASN A 510 -6.14 -14.30 -58.29
CA ASN A 510 -7.18 -14.04 -57.31
C ASN A 510 -6.59 -13.31 -56.11
N GLN A 511 -5.93 -12.17 -56.34
CA GLN A 511 -5.88 -11.14 -55.30
C GLN A 511 -7.29 -10.56 -55.18
N ALA A 512 -8.11 -11.13 -54.30
CA ALA A 512 -9.45 -10.63 -54.04
C ALA A 512 -9.37 -9.14 -53.63
N SER A 513 -9.95 -8.26 -54.44
CA SER A 513 -10.02 -6.83 -54.10
C SER A 513 -11.00 -6.60 -52.95
N PRO A 514 -10.75 -5.64 -52.04
CA PRO A 514 -11.69 -5.34 -50.97
C PRO A 514 -13.05 -4.86 -51.52
N PRO A 515 -14.17 -5.22 -50.86
CA PRO A 515 -15.50 -4.83 -51.33
C PRO A 515 -15.66 -3.31 -51.31
N ARG A 516 -16.34 -2.77 -52.33
CA ARG A 516 -16.64 -1.32 -52.45
C ARG A 516 -18.04 -0.96 -52.00
N TYR A 517 -18.96 -1.94 -52.00
CA TYR A 517 -20.35 -1.76 -51.62
C TYR A 517 -20.67 -2.51 -50.32
N LEU A 518 -21.59 -1.96 -49.53
CA LEU A 518 -22.01 -2.52 -48.25
C LEU A 518 -22.76 -3.86 -48.41
N ARG A 519 -23.49 -4.05 -49.51
CA ARG A 519 -24.19 -5.31 -49.80
C ARG A 519 -23.21 -6.43 -50.14
N ASP A 520 -22.20 -6.15 -50.97
CA ASP A 520 -21.13 -7.11 -51.28
C ASP A 520 -20.31 -7.47 -50.03
N CYS A 521 -20.06 -6.48 -49.16
CA CYS A 521 -19.41 -6.71 -47.88
C CYS A 521 -20.26 -7.63 -46.97
N LEU A 522 -21.58 -7.43 -46.92
CA LEU A 522 -22.50 -8.28 -46.15
C LEU A 522 -22.53 -9.70 -46.71
N GLU A 523 -22.68 -9.85 -48.02
CA GLU A 523 -22.69 -11.15 -48.70
C GLU A 523 -21.38 -11.91 -48.48
N SER A 524 -20.25 -11.20 -48.57
CA SER A 524 -18.94 -11.78 -48.28
C SER A 524 -18.81 -12.28 -46.84
N LEU A 525 -19.39 -11.59 -45.85
CA LEU A 525 -19.32 -12.00 -44.45
C LEU A 525 -20.26 -13.17 -44.12
N VAL A 526 -21.34 -13.35 -44.89
CA VAL A 526 -22.33 -14.41 -44.68
C VAL A 526 -21.96 -15.69 -45.46
N SER A 527 -21.61 -15.56 -46.72
CA SER A 527 -21.61 -16.67 -47.69
C SER A 527 -20.22 -17.05 -48.21
N SER A 528 -19.16 -16.28 -47.90
CA SER A 528 -17.83 -16.57 -48.45
C SER A 528 -17.06 -17.58 -47.62
N GLU A 529 -16.56 -18.62 -48.28
CA GLU A 529 -15.63 -19.62 -47.70
C GLU A 529 -14.15 -19.22 -47.86
N ASP A 530 -13.86 -18.12 -48.57
CA ASP A 530 -12.50 -17.62 -48.80
C ASP A 530 -12.00 -16.80 -47.59
N PRO A 531 -10.97 -17.27 -46.84
CA PRO A 531 -10.45 -16.58 -45.67
C PRO A 531 -9.97 -15.16 -45.95
N LEU A 532 -9.31 -14.93 -47.10
CA LEU A 532 -8.74 -13.63 -47.46
C LEU A 532 -9.84 -12.63 -47.75
N ARG A 533 -10.91 -13.06 -48.43
CA ARG A 533 -12.06 -12.21 -48.73
C ARG A 533 -12.83 -11.81 -47.47
N VAL A 534 -13.04 -12.75 -46.54
CA VAL A 534 -13.68 -12.45 -45.24
C VAL A 534 -12.86 -11.46 -44.42
N GLU A 535 -11.53 -11.63 -44.38
CA GLU A 535 -10.63 -10.70 -43.69
C GLU A 535 -10.67 -9.28 -44.30
N LEU A 536 -10.57 -9.17 -45.62
CA LEU A 536 -10.61 -7.88 -46.31
C LEU A 536 -11.97 -7.18 -46.12
N SER A 537 -13.06 -7.92 -46.18
CA SER A 537 -14.41 -7.41 -45.92
C SER A 537 -14.54 -6.87 -44.50
N LEU A 538 -14.03 -7.59 -43.50
CA LEU A 538 -14.09 -7.15 -42.10
C LEU A 538 -13.23 -5.89 -41.84
N ARG A 539 -12.04 -5.81 -42.44
CA ARG A 539 -11.14 -4.64 -42.34
C ARG A 539 -11.75 -3.36 -42.92
N VAL A 540 -12.53 -3.48 -44.00
CA VAL A 540 -13.09 -2.34 -44.74
C VAL A 540 -14.49 -1.95 -44.25
N CYS A 541 -15.20 -2.87 -43.56
CA CYS A 541 -16.58 -2.71 -43.09
C CYS A 541 -16.85 -1.39 -42.35
N GLU A 542 -16.06 -1.05 -41.33
CA GLU A 542 -16.23 0.19 -40.57
C GLU A 542 -16.20 1.43 -41.48
N SER A 543 -15.20 1.49 -42.37
CA SER A 543 -15.01 2.63 -43.27
C SER A 543 -16.15 2.78 -44.27
N LEU A 544 -16.71 1.66 -44.77
CA LEU A 544 -17.84 1.68 -45.70
C LEU A 544 -19.12 2.15 -45.03
N VAL A 545 -19.38 1.73 -43.79
CA VAL A 545 -20.54 2.16 -43.00
C VAL A 545 -20.50 3.67 -42.81
N ARG A 546 -19.35 4.22 -42.40
CA ARG A 546 -19.19 5.66 -42.16
C ARG A 546 -19.26 6.51 -43.44
N ARG A 547 -18.77 5.98 -44.57
CA ARG A 547 -18.79 6.68 -45.87
C ARG A 547 -20.19 6.71 -46.50
N ASN A 548 -20.97 5.64 -46.34
CA ASN A 548 -22.25 5.44 -47.03
C ASN A 548 -23.43 5.36 -46.06
N VAL A 549 -23.69 6.45 -45.32
CA VAL A 549 -24.71 6.51 -44.25
C VAL A 549 -26.11 6.05 -44.71
N PHE A 550 -26.56 6.45 -45.91
CA PHE A 550 -27.89 6.07 -46.42
C PHE A 550 -27.99 4.56 -46.67
N ALA A 551 -27.02 3.99 -47.41
CA ALA A 551 -26.98 2.55 -47.69
C ALA A 551 -26.76 1.72 -46.42
N ALA A 552 -26.02 2.25 -45.44
CA ALA A 552 -25.83 1.60 -44.14
C ALA A 552 -27.15 1.45 -43.37
N ARG A 553 -28.05 2.45 -43.42
CA ARG A 553 -29.37 2.39 -42.76
C ARG A 553 -30.29 1.30 -43.33
N GLU A 554 -30.17 0.97 -44.61
CA GLU A 554 -30.99 -0.09 -45.23
C GLU A 554 -30.65 -1.49 -44.71
N ILE A 555 -29.38 -1.72 -44.36
CA ILE A 555 -28.87 -3.05 -43.97
C ILE A 555 -28.37 -3.10 -42.51
N SER A 556 -28.55 -2.03 -41.74
CA SER A 556 -27.92 -1.83 -40.43
C SER A 556 -28.19 -2.96 -39.43
N VAL A 557 -29.45 -3.37 -39.33
CA VAL A 557 -29.92 -4.45 -38.45
C VAL A 557 -29.43 -5.81 -38.94
N GLN A 558 -29.47 -6.05 -40.26
CA GLN A 558 -29.01 -7.31 -40.86
C GLN A 558 -27.51 -7.49 -40.67
N MET A 559 -26.71 -6.45 -40.94
CA MET A 559 -25.27 -6.46 -40.73
C MET A 559 -24.92 -6.62 -39.25
N SER A 560 -25.62 -5.93 -38.34
CA SER A 560 -25.44 -6.10 -36.89
C SER A 560 -25.72 -7.54 -36.44
N LYS A 561 -26.75 -8.18 -36.99
CA LYS A 561 -27.05 -9.59 -36.71
C LYS A 561 -25.93 -10.52 -37.17
N VAL A 562 -25.38 -10.31 -38.36
CA VAL A 562 -24.26 -11.12 -38.88
C VAL A 562 -23.02 -10.94 -38.00
N LEU A 563 -22.65 -9.70 -37.71
CA LEU A 563 -21.45 -9.40 -36.92
C LEU A 563 -21.54 -9.93 -35.47
N LEU A 564 -22.71 -9.87 -34.83
CA LEU A 564 -22.91 -10.37 -33.47
C LEU A 564 -22.74 -11.91 -33.36
N HIS A 565 -23.07 -12.64 -34.43
CA HIS A 565 -22.96 -14.11 -34.48
C HIS A 565 -21.69 -14.59 -35.18
N MET A 566 -20.83 -13.67 -35.62
CA MET A 566 -19.61 -14.03 -36.34
C MET A 566 -18.54 -14.56 -35.36
N GLU A 567 -18.01 -15.74 -35.67
CA GLU A 567 -16.89 -16.39 -34.98
C GLU A 567 -15.61 -16.32 -35.82
N ASN A 568 -14.46 -16.34 -35.15
CA ASN A 568 -13.15 -16.24 -35.82
C ASN A 568 -12.68 -17.59 -36.40
N LYS A 569 -13.40 -18.09 -37.41
CA LYS A 569 -13.11 -19.40 -38.04
C LYS A 569 -11.71 -19.49 -38.67
N TYR A 570 -11.15 -18.36 -39.10
CA TYR A 570 -9.91 -18.28 -39.88
C TYR A 570 -8.72 -17.69 -39.10
N ASN A 571 -8.84 -17.52 -37.78
CA ASN A 571 -7.81 -16.91 -36.93
C ASN A 571 -7.30 -15.54 -37.44
N ILE A 572 -8.23 -14.67 -37.84
CA ILE A 572 -7.95 -13.34 -38.36
C ILE A 572 -7.32 -12.46 -37.26
N GLY A 573 -6.19 -11.84 -37.57
CA GLY A 573 -5.49 -10.93 -36.67
C GLY A 573 -6.36 -9.71 -36.30
N GLY A 574 -6.52 -9.44 -35.01
CA GLY A 574 -7.33 -8.31 -34.53
C GLY A 574 -8.84 -8.45 -34.76
N PHE A 575 -9.33 -9.65 -35.06
CA PHE A 575 -10.76 -9.93 -35.31
C PHE A 575 -11.72 -9.29 -34.30
N PRO A 576 -11.53 -9.40 -32.97
CA PRO A 576 -12.45 -8.81 -32.00
C PRO A 576 -12.55 -7.29 -32.14
N GLY A 577 -11.42 -6.62 -32.41
CA GLY A 577 -11.36 -5.17 -32.59
C GLY A 577 -12.05 -4.71 -33.87
N LEU A 578 -11.81 -5.38 -34.99
CA LEU A 578 -12.44 -5.06 -36.28
C LEU A 578 -13.96 -5.26 -36.23
N ARG A 579 -14.41 -6.40 -35.68
CA ARG A 579 -15.83 -6.72 -35.49
C ARG A 579 -16.50 -5.70 -34.57
N HIS A 580 -15.88 -5.36 -33.45
CA HIS A 580 -16.39 -4.36 -32.51
C HIS A 580 -16.51 -2.97 -33.17
N ALA A 581 -15.47 -2.50 -33.86
CA ALA A 581 -15.47 -1.21 -34.53
C ALA A 581 -16.58 -1.08 -35.59
N ALA A 582 -16.80 -2.14 -36.39
CA ALA A 582 -17.89 -2.18 -37.36
C ALA A 582 -19.28 -2.10 -36.70
N MET A 583 -19.51 -2.85 -35.61
CA MET A 583 -20.79 -2.79 -34.89
C MET A 583 -21.02 -1.43 -34.21
N VAL A 584 -19.97 -0.80 -33.68
CA VAL A 584 -20.04 0.57 -33.12
C VAL A 584 -20.41 1.58 -34.21
N ALA A 585 -19.75 1.50 -35.38
CA ALA A 585 -20.06 2.38 -36.51
C ALA A 585 -21.51 2.24 -37.00
N LEU A 586 -22.05 1.02 -37.05
CA LEU A 586 -23.45 0.76 -37.41
C LEU A 586 -24.41 1.38 -36.38
N THR A 587 -24.14 1.16 -35.09
CA THR A 587 -24.94 1.68 -33.98
C THR A 587 -24.88 3.22 -33.91
N ALA A 588 -23.76 3.84 -34.26
CA ALA A 588 -23.65 5.30 -34.32
C ALA A 588 -24.29 5.92 -35.58
N THR A 589 -24.48 5.14 -36.65
CA THR A 589 -25.04 5.58 -37.94
C THR A 589 -26.57 5.47 -37.98
N ASP A 590 -27.10 4.36 -37.45
CA ASP A 590 -28.53 4.06 -37.37
C ASP A 590 -28.95 3.67 -35.95
N CYS A 591 -28.93 4.68 -35.06
CA CYS A 591 -28.97 4.46 -33.62
C CYS A 591 -30.24 3.75 -33.12
N ILE A 592 -31.43 4.14 -33.60
CA ILE A 592 -32.67 3.64 -33.01
C ILE A 592 -32.90 2.16 -33.38
N PRO A 593 -32.89 1.75 -34.67
CA PRO A 593 -33.17 0.37 -35.06
C PRO A 593 -32.12 -0.61 -34.53
N VAL A 594 -30.83 -0.25 -34.60
CA VAL A 594 -29.74 -1.13 -34.16
C VAL A 594 -29.75 -1.27 -32.65
N THR A 595 -29.93 -0.19 -31.87
CA THR A 595 -30.02 -0.29 -30.41
C THR A 595 -31.25 -1.09 -29.96
N GLN A 596 -32.40 -0.94 -30.62
CA GLN A 596 -33.58 -1.76 -30.33
C GLN A 596 -33.34 -3.25 -30.58
N TYR A 597 -32.65 -3.59 -31.67
CA TYR A 597 -32.21 -4.96 -31.93
C TYR A 597 -31.28 -5.47 -30.82
N LEU A 598 -30.17 -4.78 -30.56
CA LEU A 598 -29.16 -5.21 -29.59
C LEU A 598 -29.72 -5.37 -28.16
N THR A 599 -30.56 -4.43 -27.72
CA THR A 599 -31.18 -4.48 -26.38
C THR A 599 -32.23 -5.59 -26.25
N THR A 600 -32.89 -5.96 -27.36
CA THR A 600 -33.78 -7.12 -27.39
C THR A 600 -32.98 -8.42 -27.31
N GLU A 601 -31.92 -8.55 -28.11
CA GLU A 601 -31.07 -9.74 -28.13
C GLU A 601 -30.31 -9.95 -26.81
N PHE A 602 -30.02 -8.87 -26.07
CA PHE A 602 -29.44 -8.96 -24.74
C PHE A 602 -30.27 -9.80 -23.75
N TYR A 603 -31.58 -9.94 -23.96
CA TYR A 603 -32.48 -10.77 -23.11
C TYR A 603 -32.95 -12.07 -23.79
N SER A 604 -32.55 -12.32 -25.04
CA SER A 604 -32.90 -13.55 -25.79
C SER A 604 -32.27 -14.81 -25.19
N LEU A 605 -32.86 -15.99 -25.45
CA LEU A 605 -32.41 -17.28 -24.87
C LEU A 605 -31.08 -17.79 -25.44
N ASN A 606 -30.85 -17.62 -26.74
CA ASN A 606 -29.79 -18.32 -27.48
C ASN A 606 -28.47 -17.54 -27.58
N TYR A 607 -28.06 -16.86 -26.50
CA TYR A 607 -26.81 -16.07 -26.48
C TYR A 607 -25.91 -16.43 -25.31
N SER A 608 -24.61 -16.52 -25.63
CA SER A 608 -23.54 -16.70 -24.64
C SER A 608 -23.34 -15.45 -23.79
N LEU A 609 -22.77 -15.61 -22.58
CA LEU A 609 -22.40 -14.48 -21.73
C LEU A 609 -21.42 -13.52 -22.44
N ARG A 610 -20.50 -14.05 -23.26
CA ARG A 610 -19.57 -13.22 -24.04
C ARG A 610 -20.30 -12.31 -25.03
N GLN A 611 -21.28 -12.83 -25.77
CA GLN A 611 -22.07 -12.02 -26.70
C GLN A 611 -22.88 -10.95 -25.98
N ARG A 612 -23.44 -11.25 -24.80
CA ARG A 612 -24.13 -10.24 -23.96
C ARG A 612 -23.19 -9.14 -23.51
N LEU A 613 -21.95 -9.47 -23.14
CA LEU A 613 -20.91 -8.49 -22.84
C LEU A 613 -20.53 -7.66 -24.07
N ASP A 614 -20.38 -8.30 -25.24
CA ASP A 614 -20.09 -7.60 -26.50
C ASP A 614 -21.21 -6.58 -26.84
N ILE A 615 -22.49 -6.94 -26.64
CA ILE A 615 -23.63 -6.02 -26.81
C ILE A 615 -23.49 -4.78 -25.92
N LEU A 616 -23.22 -4.97 -24.62
CA LEU A 616 -23.06 -3.86 -23.68
C LEU A 616 -21.87 -2.97 -24.05
N GLU A 617 -20.74 -3.56 -24.45
CA GLU A 617 -19.54 -2.84 -24.88
C GLU A 617 -19.82 -1.99 -26.14
N VAL A 618 -20.57 -2.52 -27.10
CA VAL A 618 -20.93 -1.80 -28.34
C VAL A 618 -21.89 -0.64 -28.06
N LEU A 619 -22.92 -0.87 -27.23
CA LEU A 619 -23.86 0.18 -26.83
C LEU A 619 -23.13 1.33 -26.10
N ALA A 620 -22.23 0.98 -25.18
CA ALA A 620 -21.39 1.94 -24.46
C ALA A 620 -20.49 2.76 -25.41
N ALA A 621 -19.75 2.08 -26.29
CA ALA A 621 -18.83 2.73 -27.21
C ALA A 621 -19.55 3.63 -28.24
N ALA A 622 -20.71 3.19 -28.75
CA ALA A 622 -21.53 3.98 -29.66
C ALA A 622 -22.12 5.22 -28.97
N ALA A 623 -22.63 5.09 -27.75
CA ALA A 623 -23.10 6.23 -26.96
C ALA A 623 -21.95 7.22 -26.69
N GLN A 624 -20.75 6.73 -26.38
CA GLN A 624 -19.58 7.55 -26.15
C GLN A 624 -19.15 8.29 -27.43
N GLU A 625 -19.18 7.64 -28.58
CA GLU A 625 -18.92 8.28 -29.88
C GLU A 625 -19.91 9.42 -30.15
N LEU A 626 -21.19 9.20 -29.89
CA LEU A 626 -22.26 10.20 -30.08
C LEU A 626 -22.19 11.37 -29.08
N SER A 627 -21.64 11.14 -27.89
CA SER A 627 -21.49 12.16 -26.85
C SER A 627 -20.30 13.09 -27.08
N ARG A 628 -19.29 12.65 -27.84
CA ARG A 628 -18.08 13.44 -28.09
C ARG A 628 -18.39 14.74 -28.85
N PRO A 629 -17.72 15.86 -28.49
CA PRO A 629 -17.86 17.10 -29.21
C PRO A 629 -17.39 16.92 -30.65
N ILE A 630 -18.13 17.45 -31.62
CA ILE A 630 -17.76 17.43 -33.04
C ILE A 630 -16.52 18.32 -33.19
N THR A 631 -15.35 17.72 -33.06
CA THR A 631 -14.12 18.30 -33.57
C THR A 631 -14.12 17.97 -35.05
N GLU A 632 -14.68 18.85 -35.87
CA GLU A 632 -14.40 18.76 -37.30
C GLU A 632 -12.88 18.83 -37.44
N ARG A 633 -12.25 17.70 -37.76
CA ARG A 633 -10.94 17.68 -38.36
C ARG A 633 -11.15 18.23 -39.77
N ARG A 634 -11.22 19.56 -39.85
CA ARG A 634 -11.33 20.32 -41.09
C ARG A 634 -9.98 20.20 -41.77
N ASP A 635 -9.81 19.15 -42.58
CA ASP A 635 -8.62 18.97 -43.40
C ASP A 635 -8.56 20.17 -44.38
N PRO A 636 -7.54 21.04 -44.32
CA PRO A 636 -7.48 22.27 -45.12
C PRO A 636 -7.30 22.02 -46.64
N ALA A 637 -7.29 20.76 -47.08
CA ALA A 637 -7.19 20.38 -48.48
C ALA A 637 -8.56 20.33 -49.19
N ARG A 638 -9.69 20.25 -48.47
CA ARG A 638 -11.01 19.98 -49.08
C ARG A 638 -11.77 21.22 -49.56
N ASP A 639 -11.41 22.42 -49.10
CA ASP A 639 -12.04 23.68 -49.55
C ASP A 639 -11.40 24.24 -50.84
N ALA A 640 -10.28 23.66 -51.32
CA ALA A 640 -9.60 24.10 -52.55
C ALA A 640 -10.21 23.50 -53.84
N GLU A 641 -10.89 22.36 -53.77
CA GLU A 641 -11.44 21.67 -54.96
C GLU A 641 -12.93 21.99 -55.21
N ALA A 642 -13.65 22.53 -54.23
CA ALA A 642 -15.05 22.94 -54.39
C ALA A 642 -15.21 24.39 -54.91
N ALA A 643 -14.13 25.16 -55.02
CA ALA A 643 -14.13 26.54 -55.49
C ALA A 643 -13.77 26.73 -56.98
N SER A 644 -13.53 25.64 -57.74
CA SER A 644 -13.07 25.70 -59.14
C SER A 644 -14.13 25.33 -60.19
N ALA A 645 -15.42 25.54 -59.90
CA ALA A 645 -16.49 25.31 -60.87
C ALA A 645 -17.37 26.57 -61.04
N GLY A 646 -16.87 27.53 -61.82
CA GLY A 646 -17.64 28.69 -62.29
C GLY A 646 -16.81 29.55 -63.23
N PRO A 647 -17.29 29.91 -64.44
CA PRO A 647 -16.51 30.67 -65.41
C PRO A 647 -16.40 32.14 -64.98
N ALA A 648 -15.17 32.66 -64.96
CA ALA A 648 -14.89 34.07 -64.67
C ALA A 648 -15.35 35.01 -65.79
N PRO A 649 -15.87 36.19 -65.45
CA PRO A 649 -15.80 37.37 -66.31
C PRO A 649 -14.73 38.37 -65.82
N TYR A 650 -14.25 39.15 -66.80
CA TYR A 650 -13.09 40.05 -66.88
C TYR A 650 -12.76 40.99 -65.68
N PRO A 651 -11.49 41.40 -65.56
CA PRO A 651 -11.00 42.26 -64.48
C PRO A 651 -11.25 43.75 -64.78
N GLY A 652 -11.98 44.41 -63.89
CA GLY A 652 -12.13 45.87 -63.87
C GLY A 652 -13.19 46.28 -62.85
N ASP A 653 -12.74 46.91 -61.77
CA ASP A 653 -13.51 47.53 -60.68
C ASP A 653 -14.12 46.61 -59.60
N SER A 654 -13.36 46.38 -58.51
CA SER A 654 -13.93 46.03 -57.21
C SER A 654 -13.56 47.08 -56.13
N PRO A 655 -14.55 47.68 -55.42
CA PRO A 655 -14.36 48.75 -54.42
C PRO A 655 -13.75 48.28 -53.08
N GLU A 656 -13.17 47.08 -53.03
CA GLU A 656 -12.71 46.42 -51.80
C GLU A 656 -11.26 46.79 -51.42
N HIS A 657 -10.48 47.32 -52.36
CA HIS A 657 -9.06 47.60 -52.15
C HIS A 657 -8.79 48.74 -51.15
N TRP A 658 -9.60 49.80 -51.16
CA TRP A 658 -9.34 50.95 -50.28
C TRP A 658 -9.72 50.68 -48.81
N ARG A 659 -10.74 49.85 -48.54
CA ARG A 659 -11.14 49.48 -47.17
C ARG A 659 -10.05 48.69 -46.46
N GLN A 660 -9.44 47.73 -47.17
CA GLN A 660 -8.33 46.93 -46.63
C GLN A 660 -7.07 47.78 -46.39
N VAL A 661 -6.82 48.79 -47.25
CA VAL A 661 -5.70 49.74 -47.08
C VAL A 661 -5.96 50.68 -45.90
N VAL A 662 -7.19 51.15 -45.71
CA VAL A 662 -7.58 51.97 -44.56
C VAL A 662 -7.49 51.20 -43.24
N GLU A 663 -7.92 49.93 -43.23
CA GLU A 663 -7.90 49.08 -42.04
C GLU A 663 -6.46 48.71 -41.63
N LYS A 664 -5.57 48.48 -42.61
CA LYS A 664 -4.12 48.35 -42.36
C LYS A 664 -3.51 49.64 -41.79
N ARG A 665 -3.94 50.82 -42.28
CA ARG A 665 -3.50 52.12 -41.72
C ARG A 665 -3.98 52.33 -40.29
N ILE A 666 -5.23 52.00 -39.98
CA ILE A 666 -5.80 52.10 -38.63
C ILE A 666 -5.03 51.16 -37.67
N ARG A 667 -4.79 49.91 -38.06
CA ARG A 667 -3.98 48.97 -37.26
C ARG A 667 -2.55 49.46 -37.02
N SER A 668 -1.91 50.08 -38.02
CA SER A 668 -0.53 50.58 -37.89
C SER A 668 -0.37 51.80 -36.97
N LYS A 669 -1.43 52.58 -36.76
CA LYS A 669 -1.40 53.82 -35.96
C LYS A 669 -2.04 53.69 -34.58
N THR A 670 -2.57 52.53 -34.23
CA THR A 670 -3.26 52.32 -32.95
C THR A 670 -2.34 51.55 -31.99
N LYS A 671 -1.77 52.23 -30.99
CA LYS A 671 -1.05 51.57 -29.89
C LYS A 671 -2.07 50.86 -28.98
N VAL A 672 -2.11 49.53 -29.02
CA VAL A 672 -2.97 48.72 -28.14
C VAL A 672 -2.20 48.37 -26.86
N LEU A 673 -2.66 48.90 -25.73
CA LEU A 673 -2.29 48.43 -24.39
C LEU A 673 -2.95 47.06 -24.16
N SER A 674 -2.14 46.00 -24.13
CA SER A 674 -2.59 44.61 -24.01
C SER A 674 -3.26 44.33 -22.66
N LYS A 675 -4.59 44.14 -22.65
CA LYS A 675 -5.23 43.29 -21.64
C LYS A 675 -4.95 41.84 -22.01
N GLY A 676 -4.45 41.05 -21.07
CA GLY A 676 -3.95 39.69 -21.26
C GLY A 676 -4.89 38.76 -22.04
N ALA A 677 -4.29 37.77 -22.70
CA ALA A 677 -4.96 36.82 -23.56
C ALA A 677 -6.19 36.19 -22.87
N LYS A 678 -7.39 36.55 -23.33
CA LYS A 678 -8.59 35.77 -23.04
C LYS A 678 -8.43 34.43 -23.76
N ARG A 679 -8.33 33.36 -22.98
CA ARG A 679 -8.44 31.96 -23.45
C ARG A 679 -9.63 31.89 -24.43
N PRO A 680 -9.49 31.32 -25.63
CA PRO A 680 -10.60 31.24 -26.57
C PRO A 680 -11.75 30.48 -25.90
N LEU A 681 -12.96 31.07 -25.95
CA LEU A 681 -14.18 30.41 -25.47
C LEU A 681 -14.36 29.13 -26.28
N ILE A 682 -14.35 27.98 -25.60
CA ILE A 682 -14.65 26.68 -26.20
C ILE A 682 -16.07 26.78 -26.78
N GLN A 683 -16.22 26.61 -28.10
CA GLN A 683 -17.54 26.52 -28.71
C GLN A 683 -18.24 25.27 -28.18
N ALA A 684 -19.36 25.46 -27.47
CA ALA A 684 -20.19 24.36 -27.01
C ALA A 684 -20.79 23.64 -28.22
N SER A 685 -20.40 22.37 -28.43
CA SER A 685 -20.99 21.51 -29.46
C SER A 685 -22.18 20.73 -28.90
N PRO A 686 -23.23 20.49 -29.69
CA PRO A 686 -24.39 19.74 -29.22
C PRO A 686 -24.03 18.26 -28.95
N ASN A 687 -24.53 17.74 -27.83
CA ASN A 687 -24.43 16.32 -27.50
C ASN A 687 -25.44 15.53 -28.36
N ARG A 688 -24.98 14.81 -29.40
CA ARG A 688 -25.86 14.05 -30.30
C ARG A 688 -26.53 12.87 -29.60
N TYR A 689 -25.90 12.34 -28.55
CA TYR A 689 -26.47 11.27 -27.74
C TYR A 689 -27.72 11.71 -26.95
N ALA A 690 -27.82 12.99 -26.58
CA ALA A 690 -28.92 13.50 -25.75
C ALA A 690 -30.31 13.21 -26.32
N ALA A 691 -30.48 13.27 -27.65
CA ALA A 691 -31.75 13.01 -28.32
C ALA A 691 -32.13 11.51 -28.37
N VAL A 692 -31.16 10.61 -28.25
CA VAL A 692 -31.36 9.16 -28.38
C VAL A 692 -31.11 8.40 -27.07
N ALA A 693 -30.67 9.06 -26.00
CA ALA A 693 -30.27 8.44 -24.74
C ALA A 693 -31.32 7.50 -24.14
N GLY A 694 -32.60 7.87 -24.20
CA GLY A 694 -33.69 7.02 -23.73
C GLY A 694 -33.82 5.67 -24.46
N HIS A 695 -33.45 5.61 -25.74
CA HIS A 695 -33.48 4.38 -26.52
C HIS A 695 -32.36 3.40 -26.15
N PHE A 696 -31.24 3.90 -25.62
CA PHE A 696 -30.15 3.06 -25.10
C PHE A 696 -30.45 2.57 -23.68
N PHE A 697 -31.00 3.46 -22.84
CA PHE A 697 -31.11 3.22 -21.41
C PHE A 697 -32.34 2.40 -21.00
N PHE A 698 -33.55 2.82 -21.37
CA PHE A 698 -34.78 2.21 -20.83
C PHE A 698 -35.04 0.78 -21.31
N PRO A 699 -34.76 0.39 -22.57
CA PRO A 699 -34.93 -0.99 -23.00
C PRO A 699 -34.05 -1.98 -22.22
N LEU A 700 -32.83 -1.57 -21.85
CA LEU A 700 -31.96 -2.36 -20.98
C LEU A 700 -32.57 -2.52 -19.60
N LEU A 701 -33.14 -1.47 -19.01
CA LEU A 701 -33.75 -1.51 -17.67
C LEU A 701 -35.17 -2.13 -17.64
N ARG A 702 -35.72 -2.59 -18.76
CA ARG A 702 -37.12 -3.05 -18.82
C ARG A 702 -37.33 -4.48 -18.30
N ASN A 703 -36.36 -5.36 -18.51
CA ASN A 703 -36.50 -6.82 -18.28
C ASN A 703 -35.42 -7.39 -17.35
N TYR A 704 -34.75 -6.55 -16.54
CA TYR A 704 -33.63 -6.99 -15.71
C TYR A 704 -34.03 -7.99 -14.62
N ASP A 705 -35.31 -7.98 -14.21
CA ASP A 705 -35.90 -8.78 -13.14
C ASP A 705 -36.52 -10.10 -13.61
N LYS A 706 -36.43 -10.41 -14.91
CA LYS A 706 -37.00 -11.62 -15.51
C LYS A 706 -35.94 -12.69 -15.69
N PRO A 707 -35.84 -13.67 -14.77
CA PRO A 707 -34.89 -14.78 -14.93
C PRO A 707 -35.29 -15.63 -16.14
N GLN A 708 -34.31 -15.96 -16.96
CA GLN A 708 -34.42 -16.96 -18.02
C GLN A 708 -33.72 -18.23 -17.57
N VAL A 709 -34.09 -19.38 -18.15
CA VAL A 709 -33.52 -20.69 -17.79
C VAL A 709 -31.98 -20.72 -17.89
N THR A 710 -31.42 -20.00 -18.86
CA THR A 710 -29.99 -19.95 -19.16
C THR A 710 -29.33 -18.61 -18.82
N PHE A 711 -30.09 -17.65 -18.27
CA PHE A 711 -29.60 -16.30 -17.98
C PHE A 711 -30.38 -15.70 -16.81
N ASP A 712 -29.70 -15.56 -15.68
CA ASP A 712 -30.23 -14.98 -14.45
C ASP A 712 -29.34 -13.80 -14.03
N LEU A 713 -29.71 -12.62 -14.51
CA LEU A 713 -28.96 -11.38 -14.32
C LEU A 713 -28.86 -10.98 -12.84
N LEU A 714 -29.88 -11.22 -12.02
CA LEU A 714 -29.86 -10.86 -10.59
C LEU A 714 -29.36 -11.98 -9.69
N GLY A 715 -29.34 -13.23 -10.17
CA GLY A 715 -28.82 -14.38 -9.44
C GLY A 715 -27.38 -14.72 -9.79
N SER A 716 -27.19 -15.72 -10.67
CA SER A 716 -25.88 -16.34 -10.91
C SER A 716 -24.94 -15.50 -11.77
N ASP A 717 -25.44 -14.64 -12.65
CA ASP A 717 -24.64 -13.96 -13.68
C ASP A 717 -24.02 -12.63 -13.20
N GLN A 718 -23.33 -12.67 -12.07
CA GLN A 718 -22.77 -11.50 -11.36
C GLN A 718 -21.79 -10.68 -12.21
N LEU A 719 -21.01 -11.34 -13.08
CA LEU A 719 -20.10 -10.67 -14.00
C LEU A 719 -20.85 -9.79 -15.01
N VAL A 720 -21.94 -10.33 -15.58
CA VAL A 720 -22.77 -9.59 -16.54
C VAL A 720 -23.52 -8.49 -15.80
N LEU A 721 -24.03 -8.75 -14.60
CA LEU A 721 -24.69 -7.74 -13.76
C LEU A 721 -23.79 -6.54 -13.47
N GLY A 722 -22.55 -6.77 -13.03
CA GLY A 722 -21.59 -5.70 -12.75
C GLY A 722 -21.30 -4.85 -13.98
N ARG A 723 -21.11 -5.48 -15.15
CA ARG A 723 -20.91 -4.78 -16.43
C ARG A 723 -22.17 -4.07 -16.91
N PHE A 724 -23.34 -4.65 -16.72
CA PHE A 724 -24.64 -4.07 -17.03
C PHE A 724 -24.88 -2.79 -16.23
N ILE A 725 -24.71 -2.83 -14.90
CA ILE A 725 -24.88 -1.65 -14.03
C ILE A 725 -23.87 -0.56 -14.41
N HIS A 726 -22.60 -0.92 -14.63
CA HIS A 726 -21.59 0.05 -15.05
C HIS A 726 -21.94 0.69 -16.41
N THR A 727 -22.44 -0.10 -17.36
CA THR A 727 -22.90 0.40 -18.68
C THR A 727 -24.05 1.38 -18.52
N LEU A 728 -25.04 1.09 -17.68
CA LEU A 728 -26.14 2.01 -17.38
C LEU A 728 -25.64 3.31 -16.73
N GLY A 729 -24.69 3.21 -15.80
CA GLY A 729 -24.01 4.38 -15.21
C GLY A 729 -23.31 5.22 -16.27
N LEU A 730 -22.61 4.58 -17.22
CA LEU A 730 -21.93 5.28 -18.31
C LEU A 730 -22.93 5.95 -19.24
N LEU A 731 -24.02 5.27 -19.61
CA LEU A 731 -25.09 5.86 -20.41
C LEU A 731 -25.75 7.06 -19.71
N MET A 732 -25.88 7.04 -18.39
CA MET A 732 -26.30 8.20 -17.58
C MET A 732 -25.26 9.32 -17.64
N HIS A 733 -23.97 8.99 -17.48
CA HIS A 733 -22.88 9.95 -17.56
C HIS A 733 -22.79 10.64 -18.92
N LEU A 734 -23.05 9.92 -20.01
CA LEU A 734 -23.03 10.48 -21.36
C LEU A 734 -24.27 11.35 -21.66
N ALA A 735 -25.33 11.22 -20.85
CA ALA A 735 -26.56 12.00 -20.94
C ALA A 735 -26.50 13.33 -20.16
N VAL A 736 -25.32 13.80 -19.75
CA VAL A 736 -25.15 15.12 -19.10
C VAL A 736 -25.84 16.22 -19.92
N ASN A 737 -26.65 17.04 -19.26
CA ASN A 737 -27.50 18.11 -19.82
C ASN A 737 -28.60 17.64 -20.80
N ALA A 738 -28.87 16.35 -20.92
CA ALA A 738 -30.03 15.87 -21.68
C ALA A 738 -31.32 16.08 -20.87
N PRO A 739 -32.44 16.47 -21.51
CA PRO A 739 -33.71 16.69 -20.81
C PRO A 739 -34.25 15.41 -20.13
N ILE A 740 -33.90 14.24 -20.66
CA ILE A 740 -34.30 12.94 -20.13
C ILE A 740 -33.42 12.45 -18.96
N ALA A 741 -32.33 13.16 -18.64
CA ALA A 741 -31.37 12.76 -17.61
C ALA A 741 -32.02 12.60 -16.23
N SER A 742 -32.97 13.46 -15.87
CA SER A 742 -33.66 13.35 -14.57
C SER A 742 -34.45 12.05 -14.44
N GLN A 743 -35.19 11.66 -15.49
CA GLN A 743 -35.93 10.40 -15.51
C GLN A 743 -35.01 9.18 -15.49
N MET A 744 -33.90 9.24 -16.25
CA MET A 744 -32.87 8.19 -16.24
C MET A 744 -32.22 8.04 -14.87
N GLY A 745 -31.91 9.16 -14.21
CA GLY A 745 -31.28 9.19 -12.89
C GLY A 745 -32.16 8.57 -11.81
N CYS A 746 -33.44 8.91 -11.78
CA CYS A 746 -34.40 8.30 -10.84
C CYS A 746 -34.50 6.78 -11.05
N ALA A 747 -34.71 6.35 -12.30
CA ALA A 747 -34.83 4.93 -12.63
C ALA A 747 -33.54 4.14 -12.33
N LEU A 748 -32.37 4.74 -12.58
CA LEU A 748 -31.09 4.12 -12.25
C LEU A 748 -30.92 3.97 -10.74
N LEU A 749 -31.24 5.02 -9.96
CA LEU A 749 -31.16 4.97 -8.50
C LEU A 749 -32.10 3.93 -7.91
N ASP A 750 -33.35 3.84 -8.40
CA ASP A 750 -34.30 2.81 -7.98
C ASP A 750 -33.73 1.40 -8.16
N PHE A 751 -33.16 1.15 -9.34
CA PHE A 751 -32.56 -0.14 -9.63
C PHE A 751 -31.34 -0.43 -8.75
N VAL A 752 -30.34 0.46 -8.73
CA VAL A 752 -29.10 0.20 -7.97
C VAL A 752 -29.33 0.13 -6.47
N TRP A 753 -30.37 0.78 -5.96
CA TRP A 753 -30.75 0.69 -4.54
C TRP A 753 -31.04 -0.74 -4.13
N THR A 754 -31.65 -1.55 -5.00
CA THR A 754 -31.98 -2.95 -4.71
C THR A 754 -30.75 -3.86 -4.63
N VAL A 755 -29.66 -3.51 -5.31
CA VAL A 755 -28.44 -4.33 -5.43
C VAL A 755 -27.23 -3.73 -4.68
N ARG A 756 -27.42 -2.69 -3.89
CA ARG A 756 -26.32 -1.93 -3.25
C ARG A 756 -25.44 -2.72 -2.27
N TYR A 757 -25.98 -3.79 -1.66
CA TYR A 757 -25.26 -4.66 -0.72
C TYR A 757 -24.83 -5.99 -1.34
N HIS A 758 -24.55 -6.00 -2.65
CA HIS A 758 -24.17 -7.21 -3.35
C HIS A 758 -22.82 -7.78 -2.85
N SER A 759 -22.72 -9.12 -2.78
CA SER A 759 -21.52 -9.81 -2.29
C SER A 759 -20.30 -9.61 -3.19
N ASP A 760 -20.52 -9.62 -4.52
CA ASP A 760 -19.47 -9.39 -5.51
C ASP A 760 -19.05 -7.91 -5.60
N GLN A 761 -17.73 -7.68 -5.60
CA GLN A 761 -17.15 -6.33 -5.60
C GLN A 761 -17.31 -5.59 -6.94
N MET A 762 -17.37 -6.27 -8.08
CA MET A 762 -17.59 -5.61 -9.38
C MET A 762 -19.00 -5.04 -9.50
N VAL A 763 -19.98 -5.74 -8.93
CA VAL A 763 -21.36 -5.23 -8.83
C VAL A 763 -21.40 -3.98 -7.95
N ARG A 764 -20.79 -4.01 -6.76
CA ARG A 764 -20.73 -2.83 -5.86
C ARG A 764 -20.03 -1.64 -6.50
N ARG A 765 -18.89 -1.86 -7.19
CA ARG A 765 -18.20 -0.82 -7.97
C ARG A 765 -19.11 -0.23 -9.06
N GLY A 766 -19.83 -1.08 -9.79
CA GLY A 766 -20.82 -0.65 -10.78
C GLY A 766 -21.91 0.22 -10.17
N VAL A 767 -22.47 -0.18 -9.02
CA VAL A 767 -23.49 0.58 -8.29
C VAL A 767 -22.97 1.96 -7.87
N LEU A 768 -21.79 2.02 -7.25
CA LEU A 768 -21.19 3.29 -6.81
C LEU A 768 -20.85 4.20 -7.99
N PHE A 769 -20.35 3.64 -9.09
CA PHE A 769 -20.12 4.38 -10.33
C PHE A 769 -21.43 4.94 -10.91
N SER A 770 -22.51 4.18 -10.88
CA SER A 770 -23.84 4.64 -11.31
C SER A 770 -24.36 5.77 -10.44
N VAL A 771 -24.21 5.68 -9.11
CA VAL A 771 -24.57 6.76 -8.17
C VAL A 771 -23.75 8.03 -8.44
N CYS A 772 -22.43 7.90 -8.58
CA CYS A 772 -21.55 8.97 -9.05
C CYS A 772 -22.07 9.60 -10.34
N SER A 773 -22.41 8.78 -11.33
CA SER A 773 -22.86 9.23 -12.66
C SER A 773 -24.17 10.01 -12.58
N VAL A 774 -25.09 9.63 -11.69
CA VAL A 774 -26.32 10.39 -11.43
C VAL A 774 -25.99 11.78 -10.86
N PHE A 775 -25.15 11.85 -9.82
CA PHE A 775 -24.78 13.12 -9.19
C PHE A 775 -24.02 14.07 -10.10
N VAL A 776 -23.25 13.54 -11.07
CA VAL A 776 -22.55 14.37 -12.06
C VAL A 776 -23.49 14.90 -13.15
N SER A 777 -24.48 14.10 -13.55
CA SER A 777 -25.18 14.31 -14.83
C SER A 777 -26.56 14.90 -14.68
N MET A 778 -27.18 14.75 -13.52
CA MET A 778 -28.49 15.31 -13.22
C MET A 778 -28.36 16.80 -12.85
N PRO A 779 -29.26 17.68 -13.34
CA PRO A 779 -29.29 19.08 -12.90
C PRO A 779 -29.50 19.18 -11.38
N SER A 780 -28.78 20.09 -10.71
CA SER A 780 -28.81 20.22 -9.25
C SER A 780 -30.19 20.57 -8.68
N GLN A 781 -31.05 21.23 -9.47
CA GLN A 781 -32.44 21.52 -9.12
C GLN A 781 -33.28 20.24 -9.08
N SER A 782 -33.26 19.43 -10.15
CA SER A 782 -33.95 18.14 -10.20
C SER A 782 -33.42 17.15 -9.15
N LEU A 783 -32.10 17.16 -8.88
CA LEU A 783 -31.50 16.31 -7.86
C LEU A 783 -32.11 16.59 -6.47
N LEU A 784 -32.32 17.86 -6.10
CA LEU A 784 -32.91 18.21 -4.81
C LEU A 784 -34.43 18.01 -4.77
N LEU A 785 -35.13 18.32 -5.86
CA LEU A 785 -36.59 18.19 -5.90
C LEU A 785 -37.04 16.73 -5.98
N ASP A 786 -36.45 15.95 -6.89
CA ASP A 786 -36.92 14.59 -7.22
C ASP A 786 -36.35 13.51 -6.27
N LEU A 787 -35.24 13.79 -5.57
CA LEU A 787 -34.51 12.79 -4.77
C LEU A 787 -34.25 13.18 -3.30
N SER A 788 -34.80 14.29 -2.79
CA SER A 788 -34.52 14.83 -1.44
C SER A 788 -34.47 13.78 -0.31
N GLU A 789 -35.50 12.96 -0.14
CA GLU A 789 -35.56 11.92 0.92
C GLU A 789 -34.49 10.85 0.71
N ARG A 790 -34.29 10.42 -0.53
CA ARG A 790 -33.32 9.38 -0.92
C ARG A 790 -31.87 9.86 -0.77
N LEU A 791 -31.61 11.16 -0.93
CA LEU A 791 -30.25 11.71 -0.82
C LEU A 791 -29.69 11.58 0.61
N PHE A 792 -30.53 11.70 1.64
CA PHE A 792 -30.07 11.54 3.02
C PHE A 792 -29.66 10.09 3.30
N GLU A 793 -30.50 9.13 2.90
CA GLU A 793 -30.19 7.70 3.03
C GLU A 793 -28.96 7.33 2.19
N THR A 794 -28.86 7.85 0.97
CA THR A 794 -27.73 7.62 0.07
C THR A 794 -26.44 8.18 0.67
N ARG A 795 -26.49 9.37 1.28
CA ARG A 795 -25.32 9.96 1.97
C ARG A 795 -24.83 9.09 3.13
N ALA A 796 -25.75 8.63 3.99
CA ALA A 796 -25.39 7.77 5.12
C ALA A 796 -24.74 6.46 4.63
N TRP A 797 -25.37 5.80 3.65
CA TRP A 797 -24.83 4.59 3.05
C TRP A 797 -23.46 4.80 2.39
N LEU A 798 -23.24 5.91 1.67
CA LEU A 798 -21.94 6.22 1.07
C LEU A 798 -20.85 6.46 2.12
N ALA A 799 -21.19 7.06 3.27
CA ALA A 799 -20.24 7.23 4.38
C ALA A 799 -19.83 5.87 4.96
N ASP A 800 -20.80 4.97 5.19
CA ASP A 800 -20.52 3.61 5.67
C ASP A 800 -19.61 2.85 4.69
N VAL A 801 -19.89 2.94 3.38
CA VAL A 801 -19.07 2.29 2.34
C VAL A 801 -17.66 2.88 2.29
N ALA A 802 -17.52 4.21 2.42
CA ALA A 802 -16.22 4.87 2.40
C ALA A 802 -15.29 4.41 3.53
N GLU A 803 -15.85 4.06 4.69
CA GLU A 803 -15.09 3.59 5.85
C GLU A 803 -14.87 2.07 5.86
N ALA A 804 -15.88 1.28 5.48
CA ALA A 804 -15.93 -0.14 5.81
C ALA A 804 -15.85 -1.11 4.61
N ASP A 805 -16.00 -0.67 3.35
CA ASP A 805 -15.96 -1.60 2.21
C ASP A 805 -14.55 -2.21 2.06
N PRO A 806 -14.41 -3.54 1.87
CA PRO A 806 -13.11 -4.18 1.69
C PRO A 806 -12.38 -3.71 0.41
N ASP A 807 -13.12 -3.31 -0.61
CA ASP A 807 -12.57 -2.91 -1.90
C ASP A 807 -12.15 -1.43 -1.93
N ALA A 808 -10.89 -1.16 -2.26
CA ALA A 808 -10.35 0.20 -2.28
C ALA A 808 -11.01 1.10 -3.33
N ASP A 809 -11.38 0.55 -4.49
CA ASP A 809 -12.05 1.31 -5.54
C ASP A 809 -13.48 1.68 -5.14
N CYS A 810 -14.20 0.78 -4.45
CA CYS A 810 -15.49 1.10 -3.82
C CYS A 810 -15.36 2.27 -2.83
N ARG A 811 -14.39 2.20 -1.90
CA ARG A 811 -14.16 3.29 -0.93
C ARG A 811 -13.87 4.62 -1.63
N SER A 812 -13.02 4.59 -2.66
CA SER A 812 -12.69 5.78 -3.47
C SER A 812 -13.92 6.37 -4.19
N LEU A 813 -14.72 5.52 -4.86
CA LEU A 813 -15.95 5.94 -5.55
C LEU A 813 -17.00 6.50 -4.56
N ALA A 814 -17.09 5.94 -3.36
CA ALA A 814 -18.00 6.44 -2.33
C ALA A 814 -17.60 7.84 -1.84
N VAL A 815 -16.30 8.06 -1.57
CA VAL A 815 -15.77 9.39 -1.22
C VAL A 815 -16.01 10.38 -2.36
N GLN A 816 -15.76 10.00 -3.61
CA GLN A 816 -16.02 10.85 -4.77
C GLN A 816 -17.50 11.22 -4.88
N SER A 817 -18.40 10.26 -4.68
CA SER A 817 -19.86 10.48 -4.67
C SER A 817 -20.27 11.50 -3.59
N LEU A 818 -19.73 11.37 -2.37
CA LEU A 818 -20.00 12.29 -1.26
C LEU A 818 -19.55 13.72 -1.58
N VAL A 819 -18.35 13.87 -2.15
CA VAL A 819 -17.82 15.18 -2.56
C VAL A 819 -18.68 15.81 -3.64
N LEU A 820 -19.18 15.02 -4.60
CA LEU A 820 -20.07 15.50 -5.66
C LEU A 820 -21.42 15.95 -5.08
N LEU A 821 -22.00 15.16 -4.18
CA LEU A 821 -23.25 15.50 -3.51
C LEU A 821 -23.13 16.82 -2.73
N ASP A 822 -22.06 17.00 -1.96
CA ASP A 822 -21.79 18.23 -1.22
C ASP A 822 -21.63 19.45 -2.14
N LYS A 823 -20.96 19.27 -3.29
CA LYS A 823 -20.84 20.33 -4.30
C LYS A 823 -22.19 20.71 -4.90
N SER A 824 -23.04 19.74 -5.23
CA SER A 824 -24.38 20.01 -5.78
C SER A 824 -25.28 20.74 -4.79
N VAL A 825 -25.22 20.38 -3.51
CA VAL A 825 -25.99 21.05 -2.45
C VAL A 825 -25.49 22.48 -2.24
N LYS A 826 -24.17 22.69 -2.15
CA LYS A 826 -23.58 24.04 -1.99
C LYS A 826 -23.93 24.97 -3.15
N LYS A 827 -23.84 24.48 -4.39
CA LYS A 827 -24.19 25.25 -5.59
C LYS A 827 -25.64 25.76 -5.56
N GLN A 828 -26.56 25.02 -4.94
CA GLN A 828 -27.96 25.46 -4.79
C GLN A 828 -28.16 26.43 -3.63
N LEU A 829 -27.38 26.29 -2.54
CA LEU A 829 -27.40 27.24 -1.43
C LEU A 829 -26.81 28.62 -1.83
N GLU A 830 -25.85 28.64 -2.75
CA GLU A 830 -25.21 29.87 -3.24
C GLU A 830 -26.04 30.60 -4.32
N ASP A 831 -27.00 29.93 -4.96
CA ASP A 831 -27.81 30.49 -6.07
C ASP A 831 -29.33 30.40 -5.80
N PRO A 832 -29.86 31.13 -4.79
CA PRO A 832 -31.28 31.08 -4.42
C PRO A 832 -32.22 31.76 -5.43
N GLN A 833 -31.71 32.45 -6.45
CA GLN A 833 -32.54 33.18 -7.43
C GLN A 833 -33.11 32.32 -8.57
N ALA A 834 -32.72 31.04 -8.67
CA ALA A 834 -33.26 30.13 -9.68
C ALA A 834 -34.54 29.38 -9.25
N VAL A 835 -35.02 29.58 -8.01
CA VAL A 835 -36.17 28.87 -7.42
C VAL A 835 -37.52 29.57 -7.70
N GLY A 836 -37.49 30.78 -8.25
CA GLY A 836 -38.71 31.53 -8.56
C GLY A 836 -38.66 32.13 -9.95
N LEU A 837 -38.92 31.32 -10.99
CA LEU A 837 -39.44 31.74 -12.30
C LEU A 837 -39.67 30.48 -13.14
N GLU A 838 -40.86 29.89 -12.99
CA GLU A 838 -41.75 29.45 -14.07
C GLU A 838 -42.97 28.77 -13.42
N SER A 839 -44.03 29.57 -13.30
CA SER A 839 -45.43 29.14 -13.15
C SER A 839 -46.05 29.07 -14.54
#